data_AF-A0A6I0E0R1-F1
#
_entry.id   AF-A0A6I0E0R1-F1
#
_cell.length_a   1.000
_cell.length_b   1.000
_cell.length_c   1.000
_cell.angle_alpha   90.00
_cell.angle_beta   90.00
_cell.angle_gamma   90.00
#
_symmetry.space_group_name_H-M   'P 1'
#
loop_
_entity.id
_entity.type
_entity.pdbx_description
1 polymer ?
#
loop_
_entity_poly.entity_id
_entity_poly.type
_entity_poly.pdbx_seq_one_letter_code
_entity_poly.pdbx_strand_id
1 'polypeptide(L)'
;MKKSLFIAAGVFAAIVIFINLVIKTPTFDNLWDKANFEIQSNQPELAEQTLFDILGNDTYNIDNHYNYINTHFNIPEKKRVGKNQYEYRNDEKILEYYDSLSKSTDTIISDIGFYGKGLILTNLYNYPDAIAYYYIVKNKKQKYLNNSLGYVHQQVGAINRAKFYYNEEIANKGNISGAYSNLIQLHYYNNEIAELKHLLKNPEIRQYFSPRIERIVYFKTLQPLKYIVSFFKQLLTSINFWGFVAAFLIMASWVIFLRKLDIYEAEKWKYIVITVLSGMLFTFVTYPLTDINNQLLGFNLNGGLINDFFYCVFGIGAVEEFVKIIPLLLMLRFTKAINEPFDYILYASLSALGFAFVENLIYFEEHRLNIIHGRALTAVIAHMFDSSIIAYGLILNKYKTHRNPYLTFALFFLLASLAHGFYDFWLINETANTFSILTILFLLSSLFVWNTLKNNALNHSDFFDKDKQLDNEKLYSYLLYCLVGVLLFEYIALSLKFSPSAANSELLASLTSGTYLILFISSSLSKYNLVKGQWAPIKYWGKEKIVNYDFILEHQISLKRFTANELTLEYLPNVGKIEKRIFVSDEPDWYVVQLENSTQNTQFETDKIVLRTKDKHQLIEKDKETIVAFFLIPNNTNLGDAKLKRTNFKFCGWAKVECNNEQII
;
A
#
# COMPACT_ATOMS: atom_id res chain seq x y z
N MET A 1 -4.78 2.57 -24.96
CA MET A 1 -4.39 1.56 -23.92
C MET A 1 -3.60 0.34 -24.42
N LYS A 2 -4.09 -0.46 -25.39
CA LYS A 2 -3.42 -1.72 -25.85
C LYS A 2 -1.98 -1.52 -26.35
N LYS A 3 -1.71 -0.42 -27.06
CA LYS A 3 -0.38 -0.06 -27.58
C LYS A 3 0.65 0.08 -26.45
N SER A 4 0.30 0.79 -25.39
CA SER A 4 1.19 1.02 -24.24
C SER A 4 1.52 -0.28 -23.53
N LEU A 5 0.55 -1.19 -23.39
CA LEU A 5 0.79 -2.53 -22.84
C LEU A 5 1.75 -3.34 -23.70
N PHE A 6 1.57 -3.33 -25.02
CA PHE A 6 2.46 -4.04 -25.94
C PHE A 6 3.90 -3.51 -25.86
N ILE A 7 4.07 -2.18 -25.81
CA ILE A 7 5.38 -1.54 -25.66
C ILE A 7 6.02 -1.93 -24.32
N ALA A 8 5.28 -1.79 -23.21
CA ALA A 8 5.78 -2.11 -21.87
C ALA A 8 6.21 -3.58 -21.77
N ALA A 9 5.37 -4.51 -22.24
CA ALA A 9 5.68 -5.93 -22.24
C ALA A 9 6.86 -6.29 -23.15
N GLY A 10 6.93 -5.69 -24.35
CA GLY A 10 8.03 -5.92 -25.29
C GLY A 10 9.39 -5.45 -24.75
N VAL A 11 9.44 -4.25 -24.18
CA VAL A 11 10.66 -3.70 -23.54
C VAL A 11 11.05 -4.55 -22.33
N PHE A 12 10.09 -4.91 -21.48
CA PHE A 12 10.33 -5.75 -20.32
C PHE A 12 10.93 -7.10 -20.73
N ALA A 13 10.31 -7.80 -21.70
CA ALA A 13 10.80 -9.08 -22.20
C ALA A 13 12.19 -8.97 -22.83
N ALA A 14 12.44 -7.93 -23.63
CA ALA A 14 13.75 -7.70 -24.26
C ALA A 14 14.87 -7.54 -23.21
N ILE A 15 14.60 -6.80 -22.13
CA ILE A 15 15.58 -6.57 -21.06
C ILE A 15 15.79 -7.85 -20.24
N VAL A 16 14.73 -8.57 -19.90
CA VAL A 16 14.84 -9.87 -19.22
C VAL A 16 15.69 -10.84 -20.05
N ILE A 17 15.42 -10.97 -21.36
CA ILE A 17 16.22 -11.82 -22.25
C ILE A 17 17.68 -11.35 -22.29
N PHE A 18 17.92 -10.05 -22.48
CA PHE A 18 19.28 -9.50 -22.50
C PHE A 18 20.06 -9.81 -21.22
N ILE A 19 19.43 -9.61 -20.06
CA ILE A 19 20.05 -9.89 -18.75
C ILE A 19 20.43 -11.37 -18.61
N ASN A 20 19.55 -12.29 -18.99
CA ASN A 20 19.84 -13.72 -18.94
C ASN A 20 20.94 -14.15 -19.92
N LEU A 21 21.17 -13.39 -21.00
CA LEU A 21 22.25 -13.66 -21.96
C LEU A 21 23.60 -13.09 -21.52
N VAL A 22 23.60 -11.94 -20.84
CA VAL A 22 24.82 -11.19 -20.50
C VAL A 22 25.34 -11.53 -19.11
N ILE A 23 24.46 -11.65 -18.12
CA ILE A 23 24.85 -11.91 -16.73
C ILE A 23 25.02 -13.42 -16.55
N LYS A 24 26.24 -13.83 -16.21
CA LYS A 24 26.54 -15.24 -15.92
C LYS A 24 26.05 -15.59 -14.53
N THR A 25 25.55 -16.82 -14.38
CA THR A 25 25.29 -17.41 -13.07
C THR A 25 26.60 -17.54 -12.28
N PRO A 26 26.63 -17.18 -11.00
CA PRO A 26 27.81 -17.32 -10.18
C PRO A 26 28.20 -18.80 -10.07
N THR A 27 29.51 -19.06 -10.08
CA THR A 27 30.11 -20.36 -9.79
C THR A 27 30.78 -20.28 -8.43
N PHE A 28 30.66 -21.33 -7.62
CA PHE A 28 31.19 -21.35 -6.26
C PHE A 28 32.29 -22.40 -6.14
N ASP A 29 33.43 -22.01 -5.57
CA ASP A 29 34.57 -22.90 -5.36
C ASP A 29 34.37 -23.84 -4.16
N ASN A 30 33.50 -23.46 -3.22
CA ASN A 30 33.13 -24.30 -2.08
C ASN A 30 31.60 -24.30 -1.87
N LEU A 31 31.13 -25.37 -1.22
CA LEU A 31 29.70 -25.57 -0.97
C LEU A 31 29.11 -24.57 0.02
N TRP A 32 29.90 -24.02 0.95
CA TRP A 32 29.43 -23.05 1.93
C TRP A 32 29.05 -21.71 1.30
N ASP A 33 29.85 -21.22 0.36
CA ASP A 33 29.55 -20.01 -0.41
C ASP A 33 28.30 -20.21 -1.26
N LYS A 34 28.15 -21.40 -1.84
CA LYS A 34 26.93 -21.80 -2.57
C LYS A 34 25.70 -21.80 -1.65
N ALA A 35 25.78 -22.45 -0.48
CA ALA A 35 24.67 -22.51 0.47
C ALA A 35 24.31 -21.11 0.99
N ASN A 36 25.30 -20.28 1.32
CA ASN A 36 25.08 -18.90 1.77
C ASN A 36 24.39 -18.07 0.68
N PHE A 37 24.81 -18.24 -0.58
CA PHE A 37 24.15 -17.59 -1.71
C PHE A 37 22.69 -18.04 -1.87
N GLU A 38 22.41 -19.34 -1.77
CA GLU A 38 21.06 -19.91 -1.87
C GLU A 38 20.15 -19.41 -0.74
N ILE A 39 20.66 -19.33 0.50
CA ILE A 39 19.95 -18.74 1.64
C ILE A 39 19.64 -17.26 1.38
N GLN A 40 20.65 -16.47 0.99
CA GLN A 40 20.49 -15.02 0.79
C GLN A 40 19.60 -14.67 -0.41
N SER A 41 19.55 -15.54 -1.42
CA SER A 41 18.71 -15.39 -2.62
C SER A 41 17.31 -16.00 -2.46
N ASN A 42 16.91 -16.35 -1.22
CA ASN A 42 15.58 -16.88 -0.88
C ASN A 42 15.25 -18.20 -1.58
N GLN A 43 16.22 -19.12 -1.64
CA GLN A 43 16.10 -20.46 -2.26
C GLN A 43 16.33 -21.57 -1.22
N PRO A 44 15.47 -21.70 -0.21
CA PRO A 44 15.71 -22.60 0.93
C PRO A 44 15.77 -24.07 0.52
N GLU A 45 15.04 -24.52 -0.51
CA GLU A 45 15.10 -25.91 -0.98
C GLU A 45 16.45 -26.27 -1.63
N LEU A 46 17.09 -25.33 -2.33
CA LEU A 46 18.42 -25.54 -2.90
C LEU A 46 19.50 -25.47 -1.80
N ALA A 47 19.36 -24.50 -0.90
CA ALA A 47 20.24 -24.36 0.26
C ALA A 47 20.20 -25.62 1.14
N GLU A 48 19.03 -26.21 1.37
CA GLU A 48 18.87 -27.45 2.12
C GLU A 48 19.67 -28.60 1.49
N GLN A 49 19.57 -28.77 0.16
CA GLN A 49 20.31 -29.79 -0.57
C GLN A 49 21.82 -29.58 -0.47
N THR A 50 22.30 -28.36 -0.71
CA THR A 50 23.72 -28.02 -0.60
C THR A 50 24.24 -28.22 0.83
N LEU A 51 23.45 -27.87 1.86
CA LEU A 51 23.81 -28.10 3.27
C LEU A 51 23.83 -29.59 3.63
N PHE A 52 22.97 -30.40 3.03
CA PHE A 52 23.02 -31.86 3.19
C PHE A 52 24.29 -32.46 2.57
N ASP A 53 24.74 -31.95 1.42
CA ASP A 53 26.03 -32.34 0.83
C ASP A 53 27.22 -31.94 1.72
N ILE A 54 27.17 -30.76 2.35
CA ILE A 54 28.17 -30.32 3.34
C ILE A 54 28.22 -31.26 4.55
N LEU A 55 27.05 -31.69 5.05
CA LEU A 55 26.95 -32.66 6.14
C LEU A 55 27.58 -34.01 5.81
N GLY A 56 27.44 -34.46 4.56
CA GLY A 56 28.07 -35.69 4.08
C GLY A 56 29.61 -35.62 4.09
N ASN A 57 30.18 -34.42 3.91
CA ASN A 57 31.62 -34.21 3.91
C ASN A 57 32.22 -34.06 5.33
N ASP A 58 31.46 -33.51 6.28
CA ASP A 58 31.90 -33.32 7.66
C ASP A 58 30.71 -33.40 8.64
N THR A 59 30.42 -34.62 9.08
CA THR A 59 29.34 -34.90 10.06
C THR A 59 29.74 -34.57 11.50
N TYR A 60 31.02 -34.27 11.78
CA TYR A 60 31.46 -33.95 13.14
C TYR A 60 31.26 -32.47 13.48
N ASN A 61 31.01 -31.64 12.48
CA ASN A 61 30.86 -30.20 12.65
C ASN A 61 29.41 -29.81 12.95
N ILE A 62 29.18 -29.38 14.19
CA ILE A 62 27.86 -28.95 14.68
C ILE A 62 27.28 -27.75 13.92
N ASP A 63 28.11 -26.88 13.34
CA ASP A 63 27.65 -25.73 12.55
C ASP A 63 26.93 -26.19 11.29
N ASN A 64 27.42 -27.27 10.65
CA ASN A 64 26.79 -27.86 9.47
C ASN A 64 25.36 -28.34 9.84
N HIS A 65 25.23 -29.04 10.97
CA HIS A 65 23.95 -29.57 11.46
C HIS A 65 22.97 -28.47 11.85
N TYR A 66 23.44 -27.45 12.57
CA TYR A 66 22.62 -26.31 12.97
C TYR A 66 22.05 -25.57 11.76
N ASN A 67 22.90 -25.27 10.76
CA ASN A 67 22.46 -24.55 9.56
C ASN A 67 21.52 -25.41 8.70
N TYR A 68 21.79 -26.71 8.54
CA TYR A 68 20.91 -27.61 7.80
C TYR A 68 19.50 -27.67 8.41
N ILE A 69 19.39 -27.86 9.74
CA ILE A 69 18.08 -27.93 10.42
C ILE A 69 17.34 -26.60 10.27
N ASN A 70 17.99 -25.46 10.54
CA ASN A 70 17.30 -24.17 10.45
C ASN A 70 16.87 -23.85 9.01
N THR A 71 17.68 -24.19 8.01
CA THR A 71 17.32 -24.01 6.59
C THR A 71 16.14 -24.90 6.19
N HIS A 72 16.08 -26.14 6.67
CA HIS A 72 14.91 -27.00 6.48
C HIS A 72 13.64 -26.31 6.97
N PHE A 73 13.68 -25.73 8.17
CA PHE A 73 12.52 -25.03 8.75
C PHE A 73 12.20 -23.67 8.10
N ASN A 74 13.08 -23.13 7.24
CA ASN A 74 12.77 -21.99 6.38
C ASN A 74 11.90 -22.37 5.17
N ILE A 75 11.84 -23.66 4.81
CA ILE A 75 10.93 -24.14 3.77
C ILE A 75 9.50 -24.11 4.32
N PRO A 76 8.53 -23.52 3.60
CA PRO A 76 7.14 -23.47 4.04
C PRO A 76 6.60 -24.88 4.32
N GLU A 77 5.96 -25.07 5.48
CA GLU A 77 5.35 -26.35 5.86
C GLU A 77 4.39 -26.86 4.78
N LYS A 78 3.68 -25.94 4.12
CA LYS A 78 2.68 -26.23 3.08
C LYS A 78 2.83 -25.26 1.91
N LYS A 79 3.12 -25.81 0.72
CA LYS A 79 3.26 -25.06 -0.54
C LYS A 79 2.17 -25.47 -1.52
N ARG A 80 1.51 -24.48 -2.14
CA ARG A 80 0.49 -24.74 -3.17
C ARG A 80 1.17 -24.90 -4.54
N VAL A 81 1.10 -26.09 -5.13
CA VAL A 81 1.71 -26.41 -6.43
C VAL A 81 0.71 -26.53 -7.58
N GLY A 82 -0.59 -26.55 -7.27
CA GLY A 82 -1.65 -26.55 -8.27
C GLY A 82 -2.95 -25.96 -7.73
N LYS A 83 -4.02 -26.02 -8.52
CA LYS A 83 -5.33 -25.45 -8.14
C LYS A 83 -5.82 -26.00 -6.80
N ASN A 84 -5.64 -27.30 -6.54
CA ASN A 84 -5.99 -27.98 -5.27
C ASN A 84 -4.90 -28.95 -4.80
N GLN A 85 -3.65 -28.79 -5.27
CA GLN A 85 -2.54 -29.67 -4.91
C GLN A 85 -1.57 -28.91 -4.01
N TYR A 86 -1.16 -29.57 -2.94
CA TYR A 86 -0.22 -29.05 -1.95
C TYR A 86 0.92 -30.03 -1.76
N GLU A 87 2.12 -29.50 -1.68
CA GLU A 87 3.30 -30.19 -1.20
C GLU A 87 3.53 -29.80 0.25
N TYR A 88 3.90 -30.78 1.07
CA TYR A 88 4.25 -30.57 2.47
C TYR A 88 5.75 -30.77 2.65
N ARG A 89 6.34 -29.97 3.54
CA ARG A 89 7.73 -30.16 3.93
C ARG A 89 7.92 -31.56 4.54
N ASN A 90 9.04 -32.20 4.22
CA ASN A 90 9.30 -33.58 4.64
C ASN A 90 10.06 -33.63 5.97
N ASP A 91 9.33 -33.39 7.06
CA ASP A 91 9.89 -33.35 8.41
C ASP A 91 10.26 -34.76 8.94
N GLU A 92 9.68 -35.81 8.35
CA GLU A 92 9.95 -37.21 8.71
C GLU A 92 11.38 -37.61 8.35
N LYS A 93 11.84 -37.30 7.12
CA LYS A 93 13.19 -37.64 6.67
C LYS A 93 14.29 -37.01 7.54
N ILE A 94 14.12 -35.75 7.93
CA ILE A 94 15.11 -35.08 8.77
C ILE A 94 15.12 -35.68 10.19
N LEU A 95 13.95 -36.02 10.73
CA LEU A 95 13.85 -36.73 12.01
C LEU A 95 14.53 -38.10 11.99
N GLU A 96 14.29 -38.89 10.95
CA GLU A 96 14.92 -40.22 10.76
C GLU A 96 16.45 -40.10 10.70
N TYR A 97 16.96 -39.10 9.97
CA TYR A 97 18.40 -38.85 9.89
C TYR A 97 19.00 -38.61 11.29
N TYR A 98 18.45 -37.70 12.09
CA TYR A 98 18.98 -37.41 13.43
C TYR A 98 18.69 -38.52 14.45
N ASP A 99 17.62 -39.30 14.27
CA ASP A 99 17.39 -40.51 15.05
C ASP A 99 18.49 -41.56 14.83
N SER A 100 18.93 -41.73 13.59
CA SER A 100 20.05 -42.62 13.27
C SER A 100 21.36 -42.17 13.94
N LEU A 101 21.68 -40.88 13.90
CA LEU A 101 22.87 -40.32 14.54
C LEU A 101 22.83 -40.50 16.06
N SER A 102 21.66 -40.32 16.68
CA SER A 102 21.48 -40.43 18.14
C SER A 102 21.81 -41.83 18.67
N LYS A 103 21.67 -42.86 17.83
CA LYS A 103 21.98 -44.27 18.14
C LYS A 103 23.43 -44.67 17.85
N SER A 104 24.25 -43.74 17.36
CA SER A 104 25.67 -44.00 17.10
C SER A 104 26.41 -44.39 18.38
N THR A 105 27.41 -45.28 18.23
CA THR A 105 28.33 -45.61 19.32
C THR A 105 29.38 -44.52 19.55
N ASP A 106 29.62 -43.66 18.54
CA ASP A 106 30.44 -42.47 18.67
C ASP A 106 29.69 -41.42 19.50
N THR A 107 30.29 -40.99 20.61
CA THR A 107 29.64 -40.07 21.54
C THR A 107 29.43 -38.68 20.94
N ILE A 108 30.31 -38.21 20.06
CA ILE A 108 30.15 -36.89 19.42
C ILE A 108 28.95 -36.95 18.45
N ILE A 109 28.89 -37.99 17.63
CA ILE A 109 27.78 -38.18 16.67
C ILE A 109 26.46 -38.42 17.38
N SER A 110 26.46 -39.20 18.48
CA SER A 110 25.28 -39.40 19.31
C SER A 110 24.79 -38.09 19.94
N ASP A 111 25.70 -37.26 20.46
CA ASP A 111 25.39 -35.92 20.99
C ASP A 111 24.83 -34.98 19.91
N ILE A 112 25.38 -35.00 18.70
CA ILE A 112 24.83 -34.28 17.53
C ILE A 112 23.43 -34.78 17.19
N GLY A 113 23.21 -36.10 17.19
CA GLY A 113 21.91 -36.71 16.97
C GLY A 113 20.86 -36.24 17.97
N PHE A 114 21.16 -36.29 19.27
CA PHE A 114 20.27 -35.81 20.32
C PHE A 114 20.02 -34.30 20.23
N TYR A 115 21.07 -33.50 19.98
CA TYR A 115 20.92 -32.07 19.78
C TYR A 115 20.00 -31.76 18.59
N GLY A 116 20.22 -32.42 17.45
CA GLY A 116 19.43 -32.22 16.24
C GLY A 116 17.96 -32.58 16.42
N LYS A 117 17.66 -33.70 17.10
CA LYS A 117 16.27 -34.04 17.50
C LYS A 117 15.64 -32.96 18.37
N GLY A 118 16.39 -32.45 19.35
CA GLY A 118 15.93 -31.35 20.20
C GLY A 118 15.63 -30.08 19.40
N LEU A 119 16.48 -29.73 18.44
CA LEU A 119 16.31 -28.55 17.59
C LEU A 119 15.13 -28.67 16.63
N ILE A 120 14.93 -29.85 16.04
CA ILE A 120 13.76 -30.14 15.20
C ILE A 120 12.48 -29.99 16.01
N LEU A 121 12.40 -30.59 17.20
CA LEU A 121 11.24 -30.49 18.08
C LEU A 121 10.99 -29.06 18.58
N THR A 122 12.06 -28.28 18.76
CA THR A 122 11.97 -26.86 19.08
C THR A 122 11.25 -26.09 17.96
N ASN A 123 11.59 -26.34 16.69
CA ASN A 123 10.94 -25.72 15.54
C ASN A 123 9.51 -26.23 15.29
N LEU A 124 9.19 -27.44 15.76
CA LEU A 124 7.84 -28.01 15.77
C LEU A 124 7.01 -27.58 17.00
N TYR A 125 7.49 -26.62 17.80
CA TYR A 125 6.83 -26.11 19.00
C TYR A 125 6.60 -27.16 20.10
N ASN A 126 7.27 -28.32 20.03
CA ASN A 126 7.22 -29.37 21.06
C ASN A 126 8.38 -29.20 22.06
N TYR A 127 8.25 -28.19 22.92
CA TYR A 127 9.30 -27.80 23.87
C TYR A 127 9.63 -28.84 24.95
N PRO A 128 8.66 -29.57 25.55
CA PRO A 128 8.98 -30.58 26.58
C PRO A 128 9.89 -31.69 26.06
N ASP A 129 9.59 -32.23 24.87
CA ASP A 129 10.41 -33.29 24.28
C ASP A 129 11.76 -32.75 23.81
N ALA A 130 11.80 -31.51 23.28
CA ALA A 130 13.05 -30.85 22.94
C ALA A 130 13.99 -30.74 24.16
N ILE A 131 13.48 -30.32 25.32
CA ILE A 131 14.24 -30.25 26.58
C ILE A 131 14.80 -31.63 26.96
N ALA A 132 13.98 -32.69 26.85
CA ALA A 132 14.40 -34.04 27.18
C ALA A 132 15.61 -34.46 26.33
N TYR A 133 15.57 -34.23 25.01
CA TYR A 133 16.68 -34.57 24.13
C TYR A 133 17.94 -33.72 24.37
N TYR A 134 17.80 -32.41 24.58
CA TYR A 134 18.94 -31.55 24.93
C TYR A 134 19.61 -31.98 26.24
N TYR A 135 18.85 -32.51 27.20
CA TYR A 135 19.41 -33.00 28.47
C TYR A 135 20.20 -34.31 28.33
N ILE A 136 19.94 -35.10 27.29
CA ILE A 136 20.69 -36.33 27.02
C ILE A 136 22.09 -36.03 26.45
N VAL A 137 22.26 -34.94 25.70
CA VAL A 137 23.56 -34.52 25.13
C VAL A 137 24.64 -34.47 26.21
N LYS A 138 25.70 -35.27 26.10
CA LYS A 138 26.72 -35.42 27.14
C LYS A 138 27.65 -34.21 27.19
N ASN A 139 28.08 -33.69 26.04
CA ASN A 139 28.88 -32.47 25.95
C ASN A 139 28.04 -31.22 26.26
N LYS A 140 27.98 -30.83 27.53
CA LYS A 140 27.26 -29.63 27.98
C LYS A 140 27.83 -28.31 27.47
N LYS A 141 29.03 -28.31 26.88
CA LYS A 141 29.68 -27.14 26.28
C LYS A 141 29.53 -27.10 24.75
N GLN A 142 28.79 -28.04 24.16
CA GLN A 142 28.55 -28.05 22.72
C GLN A 142 27.93 -26.72 22.27
N LYS A 143 28.48 -26.14 21.21
CA LYS A 143 27.98 -24.91 20.61
C LYS A 143 26.49 -25.05 20.27
N TYR A 144 25.74 -23.98 20.51
CA TYR A 144 24.28 -23.87 20.37
C TYR A 144 23.44 -24.55 21.45
N LEU A 145 23.97 -25.53 22.20
CA LEU A 145 23.17 -26.33 23.13
C LEU A 145 22.53 -25.48 24.24
N ASN A 146 23.32 -24.65 24.93
CA ASN A 146 22.78 -23.87 26.04
C ASN A 146 21.94 -22.69 25.52
N ASN A 147 22.26 -22.14 24.35
CA ASN A 147 21.34 -21.17 23.71
C ASN A 147 19.97 -21.80 23.40
N SER A 148 19.94 -23.01 22.82
CA SER A 148 18.71 -23.74 22.53
C SER A 148 17.94 -24.10 23.80
N LEU A 149 18.63 -24.57 24.85
CA LEU A 149 18.05 -24.82 26.16
C LEU A 149 17.45 -23.54 26.76
N GLY A 150 18.17 -22.42 26.67
CA GLY A 150 17.70 -21.12 27.13
C GLY A 150 16.40 -20.73 26.44
N TYR A 151 16.33 -20.90 25.12
CA TYR A 151 15.13 -20.61 24.32
C TYR A 151 13.94 -21.47 24.74
N VAL A 152 14.08 -22.81 24.79
CA VAL A 152 12.95 -23.67 25.16
C VAL A 152 12.50 -23.46 26.60
N HIS A 153 13.42 -23.18 27.55
CA HIS A 153 13.06 -22.83 28.93
C HIS A 153 12.31 -21.50 28.99
N GLN A 154 12.65 -20.53 28.14
CA GLN A 154 11.92 -19.27 28.02
C GLN A 154 10.48 -19.53 27.51
N GLN A 155 10.29 -20.37 26.50
CA GLN A 155 8.97 -20.66 25.94
C GLN A 155 8.03 -21.35 26.94
N VAL A 156 8.57 -22.18 27.85
CA VAL A 156 7.80 -22.81 28.93
C VAL A 156 7.69 -21.95 30.21
N GLY A 157 8.13 -20.69 30.16
CA GLY A 157 8.04 -19.74 31.29
C GLY A 157 9.09 -19.90 32.39
N ALA A 158 10.11 -20.74 32.21
CA ALA A 158 11.19 -20.96 33.16
C ALA A 158 12.32 -19.92 33.03
N ILE A 159 11.99 -18.65 33.29
CA ILE A 159 12.84 -17.47 33.04
C ILE A 159 14.25 -17.57 33.67
N ASN A 160 14.35 -18.03 34.92
CA ASN A 160 15.65 -18.13 35.60
C ASN A 160 16.54 -19.21 34.97
N ARG A 161 15.95 -20.34 34.53
CA ARG A 161 16.68 -21.38 33.79
C ARG A 161 17.11 -20.86 32.43
N ALA A 162 16.25 -20.10 31.75
CA ALA A 162 16.59 -19.49 30.47
C ALA A 162 17.82 -18.60 30.58
N LYS A 163 17.83 -17.67 31.55
CA LYS A 163 18.99 -16.80 31.83
C LYS A 163 20.25 -17.59 32.16
N PHE A 164 20.13 -18.63 33.00
CA PHE A 164 21.25 -19.50 33.35
C PHE A 164 21.89 -20.08 32.07
N TYR A 165 21.11 -20.72 31.21
CA TYR A 165 21.63 -21.34 30.00
C TYR A 165 22.16 -20.34 28.96
N TYR A 166 21.55 -19.16 28.81
CA TYR A 166 22.14 -18.12 27.96
C TYR A 166 23.52 -17.67 28.47
N ASN A 167 23.66 -17.48 29.78
CA ASN A 167 24.96 -17.14 30.38
C ASN A 167 25.99 -18.27 30.24
N GLU A 168 25.57 -19.53 30.37
CA GLU A 168 26.45 -20.69 30.13
C GLU A 168 26.93 -20.74 28.67
N GLU A 169 26.07 -20.45 27.69
CA GLU A 169 26.49 -20.40 26.28
C GLU A 169 27.56 -19.31 26.05
N ILE A 170 27.35 -18.13 26.65
CA ILE A 170 28.30 -16.99 26.58
C ILE A 170 29.63 -17.38 27.23
N ALA A 171 29.59 -17.99 28.43
CA ALA A 171 30.78 -18.44 29.14
C ALA A 171 31.56 -19.51 28.36
N ASN A 172 30.85 -20.41 27.68
CA ASN A 172 31.43 -21.44 26.83
C ASN A 172 31.93 -20.93 25.47
N LYS A 173 31.70 -19.65 25.14
CA LYS A 173 32.02 -19.05 23.84
C LYS A 173 31.41 -19.82 22.66
N GLY A 174 30.19 -20.35 22.85
CA GLY A 174 29.45 -21.06 21.81
C GLY A 174 28.77 -20.09 20.84
N ASN A 175 27.44 -20.11 20.80
CA ASN A 175 26.62 -19.17 20.04
C ASN A 175 26.45 -17.84 20.80
N ILE A 176 27.54 -17.06 20.88
CA ILE A 176 27.57 -15.76 21.58
C ILE A 176 26.49 -14.81 21.04
N SER A 177 26.33 -14.75 19.71
CA SER A 177 25.36 -13.86 19.06
C SER A 177 23.92 -14.20 19.44
N GLY A 178 23.55 -15.48 19.31
CA GLY A 178 22.21 -15.96 19.70
C GLY A 178 21.94 -15.79 21.19
N ALA A 179 22.93 -16.13 22.03
CA ALA A 179 22.77 -16.07 23.47
C ALA A 179 22.59 -14.64 23.99
N TYR A 180 23.41 -13.68 23.53
CA TYR A 180 23.19 -12.27 23.88
C TYR A 180 21.88 -11.73 23.34
N SER A 181 21.54 -12.01 22.07
CA SER A 181 20.30 -11.52 21.47
C SER A 181 19.07 -12.00 22.24
N ASN A 182 19.03 -13.30 22.57
CA ASN A 182 17.95 -13.90 23.36
C ASN A 182 17.93 -13.39 24.81
N LEU A 183 19.09 -13.23 25.46
CA LEU A 183 19.19 -12.69 26.81
C LEU A 183 18.72 -11.23 26.89
N ILE A 184 19.13 -10.39 25.93
CA ILE A 184 18.67 -9.00 25.80
C ILE A 184 17.16 -8.94 25.60
N GLN A 185 16.62 -9.77 24.72
CA GLN A 185 15.18 -9.85 24.49
C GLN A 185 14.43 -10.32 25.75
N LEU A 186 14.97 -11.28 26.48
CA LEU A 186 14.42 -11.75 27.74
C LEU A 186 14.40 -10.64 28.81
N HIS A 187 15.49 -9.91 28.98
CA HIS A 187 15.53 -8.75 29.89
C HIS A 187 14.53 -7.67 29.48
N TYR A 188 14.35 -7.44 28.18
CA TYR A 188 13.37 -6.49 27.66
C TYR A 188 11.93 -6.89 28.02
N TYR A 189 11.53 -8.15 27.78
CA TYR A 189 10.18 -8.63 28.12
C TYR A 189 9.91 -8.64 29.62
N ASN A 190 10.94 -8.89 30.45
CA ASN A 190 10.82 -8.81 31.91
C ASN A 190 10.96 -7.38 32.46
N ASN A 191 11.08 -6.36 31.59
CA ASN A 191 11.25 -4.95 31.96
C ASN A 191 12.48 -4.68 32.87
N GLU A 192 13.55 -5.44 32.69
CA GLU A 192 14.79 -5.37 33.49
C GLU A 192 15.76 -4.32 32.92
N ILE A 193 15.32 -3.06 32.92
CA ILE A 193 16.03 -1.94 32.26
C ILE A 193 17.42 -1.69 32.84
N ALA A 194 17.65 -1.98 34.13
CA ALA A 194 18.95 -1.84 34.76
C ALA A 194 20.00 -2.79 34.14
N GLU A 195 19.61 -4.05 33.90
CA GLU A 195 20.47 -5.06 33.27
C GLU A 195 20.73 -4.70 31.81
N LEU A 196 19.69 -4.30 31.06
CA LEU A 196 19.85 -3.82 29.69
C LEU A 196 20.81 -2.62 29.60
N LYS A 197 20.68 -1.65 30.51
CA LYS A 197 21.58 -0.50 30.59
C LYS A 197 23.01 -0.93 30.92
N HIS A 198 23.20 -1.94 31.77
CA HIS A 198 24.51 -2.48 32.10
C HIS A 198 25.16 -3.14 30.87
N LEU A 199 24.43 -4.03 30.20
CA LEU A 199 24.89 -4.71 28.97
C LEU A 199 25.22 -3.69 27.86
N LEU A 200 24.39 -2.67 27.67
CA LEU A 200 24.56 -1.65 26.64
C LEU A 200 25.81 -0.76 26.85
N LYS A 201 26.40 -0.74 28.06
CA LYS A 201 27.66 -0.03 28.30
C LYS A 201 28.85 -0.71 27.64
N ASN A 202 28.80 -2.02 27.40
CA ASN A 202 29.88 -2.74 26.75
C ASN A 202 29.76 -2.59 25.21
N PRO A 203 30.73 -1.97 24.52
CA PRO A 203 30.70 -1.81 23.07
C PRO A 203 30.61 -3.14 22.31
N GLU A 204 31.21 -4.22 22.83
CA GLU A 204 31.21 -5.54 22.19
C GLU A 204 29.84 -6.21 22.25
N ILE A 205 29.03 -5.90 23.27
CA ILE A 205 27.68 -6.46 23.43
C ILE A 205 26.65 -5.62 22.65
N ARG A 206 26.93 -4.32 22.44
CA ARG A 206 26.02 -3.40 21.76
C ARG A 206 25.58 -3.85 20.36
N GLN A 207 26.42 -4.59 19.64
CA GLN A 207 26.08 -5.13 18.32
C GLN A 207 24.92 -6.14 18.33
N TYR A 208 24.63 -6.75 19.49
CA TYR A 208 23.52 -7.71 19.66
C TYR A 208 22.22 -7.04 20.12
N PHE A 209 22.23 -5.74 20.42
CA PHE A 209 21.00 -5.01 20.70
C PHE A 209 20.25 -4.74 19.40
N SER A 210 18.97 -5.11 19.38
CA SER A 210 18.10 -4.61 18.31
C SER A 210 17.96 -3.08 18.43
N PRO A 211 17.87 -2.35 17.30
CA PRO A 211 17.72 -0.89 17.33
C PRO A 211 16.54 -0.42 18.17
N ARG A 212 15.45 -1.21 18.19
CA ARG A 212 14.27 -0.96 19.02
C ARG A 212 14.59 -1.04 20.51
N ILE A 213 15.26 -2.10 20.97
CA ILE A 213 15.57 -2.27 22.40
C ILE A 213 16.57 -1.21 22.85
N GLU A 214 17.62 -0.93 22.05
CA GLU A 214 18.58 0.15 22.34
C GLU A 214 17.86 1.49 22.53
N ARG A 215 16.97 1.84 21.59
CA ARG A 215 16.17 3.06 21.67
C ARG A 215 15.28 3.11 22.91
N ILE A 216 14.62 2.01 23.27
CA ILE A 216 13.76 1.94 24.46
C ILE A 216 14.56 2.08 25.76
N VAL A 217 15.78 1.53 25.82
CA VAL A 217 16.67 1.74 26.98
C VAL A 217 16.98 3.23 27.13
N TYR A 218 17.31 3.94 26.05
CA TYR A 218 17.53 5.39 26.10
C TYR A 218 16.28 6.18 26.45
N PHE A 219 15.11 5.76 25.97
CA PHE A 219 13.82 6.34 26.34
C PHE A 219 13.56 6.23 27.85
N LYS A 220 13.60 5.01 28.40
CA LYS A 220 13.34 4.75 29.83
C LYS A 220 14.40 5.31 30.77
N THR A 221 15.61 5.53 30.28
CA THR A 221 16.69 6.16 31.05
C THR A 221 16.79 7.67 30.85
N LEU A 222 15.83 8.29 30.16
CA LEU A 222 15.74 9.74 29.91
C LEU A 222 17.00 10.30 29.23
N GLN A 223 17.47 9.63 28.17
CA GLN A 223 18.65 10.03 27.38
C GLN A 223 18.24 10.50 25.96
N PRO A 224 17.64 11.69 25.81
CA PRO A 224 17.01 12.12 24.55
C PRO A 224 17.98 12.24 23.37
N LEU A 225 19.22 12.72 23.59
CA LEU A 225 20.21 12.80 22.52
C LEU A 225 20.59 11.42 21.99
N LYS A 226 20.81 10.44 22.89
CA LYS A 226 21.15 9.07 22.50
C LYS A 226 19.97 8.34 21.87
N TYR A 227 18.75 8.63 22.32
CA TYR A 227 17.52 8.16 21.67
C TYR A 227 17.46 8.60 20.20
N ILE A 228 17.65 9.90 19.94
CA ILE A 228 17.63 10.45 18.58
C ILE A 228 18.77 9.87 17.74
N VAL A 229 19.99 9.82 18.27
CA VAL A 229 21.16 9.26 17.57
C VAL A 229 20.98 7.77 17.25
N SER A 230 20.46 6.98 18.19
CA SER A 230 20.18 5.55 17.98
C SER A 230 19.22 5.34 16.81
N PHE A 231 18.23 6.23 16.70
CA PHE A 231 17.26 6.15 15.64
C PHE A 231 17.85 6.54 14.26
N PHE A 232 18.56 7.67 14.16
CA PHE A 232 19.23 8.04 12.90
C PHE A 232 20.28 7.02 12.48
N LYS A 233 20.96 6.38 13.44
CA LYS A 233 21.88 5.28 13.17
C LYS A 233 21.14 4.13 12.48
N GLN A 234 19.97 3.72 12.98
CA GLN A 234 19.15 2.68 12.36
C GLN A 234 18.80 3.03 10.91
N LEU A 235 18.30 4.25 10.67
CA LEU A 235 17.96 4.70 9.32
C LEU A 235 19.17 4.64 8.38
N LEU A 236 20.31 5.20 8.80
CA LEU A 236 21.53 5.22 7.99
C LEU A 236 22.08 3.81 7.73
N THR A 237 21.92 2.87 8.66
CA THR A 237 22.35 1.48 8.46
C THR A 237 21.42 0.69 7.54
N SER A 238 20.13 1.02 7.46
CA SER A 238 19.19 0.33 6.57
C SER A 238 19.32 0.79 5.10
N ILE A 239 19.82 2.00 4.86
CA ILE A 239 19.99 2.54 3.51
C ILE A 239 21.07 1.75 2.75
N ASN A 240 20.65 1.14 1.64
CA ASN A 240 21.54 0.59 0.63
C ASN A 240 21.21 1.19 -0.75
N PHE A 241 22.11 1.03 -1.71
CA PHE A 241 21.98 1.62 -3.03
C PHE A 241 20.69 1.19 -3.74
N TRP A 242 20.40 -0.12 -3.77
CA TRP A 242 19.22 -0.67 -4.46
C TRP A 242 17.91 -0.20 -3.82
N GLY A 243 17.83 -0.26 -2.49
CA GLY A 243 16.68 0.22 -1.73
C GLY A 243 16.46 1.72 -1.89
N PHE A 244 17.51 2.54 -1.88
CA PHE A 244 17.39 3.97 -2.10
C PHE A 244 16.85 4.30 -3.49
N VAL A 245 17.41 3.69 -4.54
CA VAL A 245 16.95 3.92 -5.92
C VAL A 245 15.50 3.44 -6.09
N ALA A 246 15.14 2.28 -5.54
CA ALA A 246 13.76 1.79 -5.57
C ALA A 246 12.78 2.76 -4.89
N ALA A 247 13.08 3.18 -3.65
CA ALA A 247 12.25 4.11 -2.89
C ALA A 247 12.10 5.44 -3.64
N PHE A 248 13.18 5.94 -4.24
CA PHE A 248 13.17 7.17 -5.02
C PHE A 248 12.34 7.03 -6.30
N LEU A 249 12.50 5.94 -7.06
CA LEU A 249 11.73 5.68 -8.28
C LEU A 249 10.23 5.61 -7.98
N ILE A 250 9.83 4.93 -6.91
CA ILE A 250 8.43 4.83 -6.49
C ILE A 250 7.89 6.22 -6.14
N MET A 251 8.58 6.95 -5.26
CA MET A 251 8.18 8.29 -4.84
C MET A 251 8.06 9.24 -6.05
N ALA A 252 9.10 9.29 -6.89
CA ALA A 252 9.13 10.17 -8.07
C ALA A 252 7.99 9.85 -9.05
N SER A 253 7.72 8.56 -9.29
CA SER A 253 6.63 8.11 -10.16
C SER A 253 5.28 8.66 -9.69
N TRP A 254 4.99 8.58 -8.40
CA TRP A 254 3.74 9.07 -7.82
C TRP A 254 3.68 10.60 -7.68
N VAL A 255 4.78 11.27 -7.33
CA VAL A 255 4.84 12.74 -7.30
C VAL A 255 4.53 13.32 -8.68
N ILE A 256 5.16 12.78 -9.73
CA ILE A 256 4.91 13.23 -11.11
C ILE A 256 3.50 12.85 -11.56
N PHE A 257 2.96 11.70 -11.15
CA PHE A 257 1.55 11.35 -11.41
C PHE A 257 0.60 12.39 -10.82
N LEU A 258 0.74 12.70 -9.53
CA LEU A 258 -0.11 13.69 -8.84
C LEU A 258 -0.01 15.06 -9.49
N ARG A 259 1.20 15.50 -9.86
CA ARG A 259 1.39 16.77 -10.57
C ARG A 259 0.74 16.80 -11.96
N LYS A 260 0.60 15.65 -12.64
CA LYS A 260 -0.14 15.56 -13.91
C LYS A 260 -1.65 15.67 -13.74
N LEU A 261 -2.18 15.45 -12.53
CA LEU A 261 -3.61 15.59 -12.23
C LEU A 261 -4.00 17.04 -11.93
N ASP A 262 -3.03 17.85 -11.52
CA ASP A 262 -3.17 19.27 -11.26
C ASP A 262 -3.15 20.06 -12.58
N ILE A 263 -4.31 20.16 -13.23
CA ILE A 263 -4.45 20.72 -14.59
C ILE A 263 -4.85 22.19 -14.63
N TYR A 264 -5.51 22.70 -13.59
CA TYR A 264 -6.11 24.03 -13.63
C TYR A 264 -5.12 25.09 -13.16
N GLU A 265 -4.46 24.85 -12.02
CA GLU A 265 -3.47 25.75 -11.40
C GLU A 265 -2.23 24.96 -10.96
N ALA A 266 -1.45 24.49 -11.93
CA ALA A 266 -0.33 23.60 -11.66
C ALA A 266 0.68 24.13 -10.61
N GLU A 267 0.82 23.37 -9.53
CA GLU A 267 1.60 23.76 -8.37
C GLU A 267 3.10 23.91 -8.64
N LYS A 268 3.70 24.87 -7.94
CA LYS A 268 5.13 25.18 -8.09
C LYS A 268 5.96 24.10 -7.43
N TRP A 269 6.99 23.62 -8.13
CA TRP A 269 7.91 22.58 -7.64
C TRP A 269 8.46 22.83 -6.24
N LYS A 270 8.74 24.08 -5.86
CA LYS A 270 9.23 24.41 -4.52
C LYS A 270 8.29 23.91 -3.42
N TYR A 271 6.97 24.03 -3.59
CA TYR A 271 6.00 23.62 -2.58
C TYR A 271 5.82 22.12 -2.56
N ILE A 272 5.87 21.47 -3.73
CA ILE A 272 5.89 20.01 -3.85
C ILE A 272 7.08 19.44 -3.07
N VAL A 273 8.29 19.94 -3.35
CA VAL A 273 9.53 19.49 -2.71
C VAL A 273 9.52 19.76 -1.20
N ILE A 274 9.12 20.96 -0.76
CA ILE A 274 9.02 21.29 0.67
C ILE A 274 8.06 20.33 1.38
N THR A 275 6.92 20.00 0.77
CA THR A 275 5.92 19.12 1.39
C THR A 275 6.41 17.68 1.50
N VAL A 276 7.04 17.16 0.44
CA VAL A 276 7.64 15.82 0.45
C VAL A 276 8.75 15.73 1.50
N LEU A 277 9.68 16.70 1.54
CA LEU A 277 10.75 16.74 2.54
C LEU A 277 10.21 16.90 3.97
N SER A 278 9.14 17.68 4.14
CA SER A 278 8.45 17.79 5.43
C SER A 278 7.83 16.45 5.82
N GLY A 279 7.19 15.74 4.90
CA GLY A 279 6.68 14.38 5.13
C GLY A 279 7.77 13.43 5.64
N MET A 280 8.93 13.42 4.97
CA MET A 280 10.10 12.65 5.40
C MET A 280 10.57 13.02 6.81
N LEU A 281 10.65 14.33 7.11
CA LEU A 281 11.10 14.83 8.40
C LEU A 281 10.12 14.48 9.53
N PHE A 282 8.82 14.65 9.28
CA PHE A 282 7.79 14.41 10.28
C PHE A 282 7.63 12.94 10.59
N THR A 283 7.93 12.00 9.68
CA THR A 283 7.97 10.56 9.97
C THR A 283 8.73 10.24 11.25
N PHE A 284 9.79 10.97 11.59
CA PHE A 284 10.55 10.73 12.82
C PHE A 284 9.77 11.00 14.12
N VAL A 285 8.67 11.74 14.05
CA VAL A 285 7.77 12.00 15.18
C VAL A 285 6.91 10.78 15.53
N THR A 286 6.74 9.80 14.63
CA THR A 286 5.98 8.59 14.96
C THR A 286 6.67 7.79 16.07
N TYR A 287 7.99 7.64 16.03
CA TYR A 287 8.75 6.86 17.01
C TYR A 287 8.52 7.27 18.47
N PRO A 288 8.69 8.54 18.88
CA PRO A 288 8.42 8.94 20.25
C PRO A 288 6.94 8.77 20.63
N LEU A 289 5.99 9.00 19.70
CA LEU A 289 4.56 8.79 19.97
C LEU A 289 4.24 7.30 20.18
N THR A 290 4.76 6.43 19.33
CA THR A 290 4.61 4.97 19.44
C THR A 290 5.32 4.43 20.69
N ASP A 291 6.52 4.92 21.01
CA ASP A 291 7.23 4.51 22.22
C ASP A 291 6.51 5.00 23.49
N ILE A 292 5.88 6.18 23.48
CA ILE A 292 4.98 6.64 24.57
C ILE A 292 3.79 5.68 24.72
N ASN A 293 3.08 5.37 23.64
CA ASN A 293 1.95 4.43 23.67
C ASN A 293 2.37 3.06 24.22
N ASN A 294 3.47 2.52 23.71
CA ASN A 294 3.94 1.18 24.06
C ASN A 294 4.51 1.09 25.47
N GLN A 295 5.30 2.08 25.88
CA GLN A 295 6.09 2.02 27.12
C GLN A 295 5.43 2.70 28.31
N LEU A 296 4.58 3.71 28.10
CA LEU A 296 3.88 4.42 29.18
C LEU A 296 2.42 3.96 29.33
N LEU A 297 1.71 3.76 28.22
CA LEU A 297 0.31 3.32 28.26
C LEU A 297 0.16 1.80 28.23
N GLY A 298 1.24 1.06 27.94
CA GLY A 298 1.24 -0.40 27.84
C GLY A 298 0.46 -0.93 26.63
N PHE A 299 0.06 -0.07 25.70
CA PHE A 299 -0.72 -0.47 24.55
C PHE A 299 0.21 -1.10 23.51
N ASN A 300 0.17 -2.43 23.37
CA ASN A 300 1.05 -3.19 22.48
C ASN A 300 0.27 -4.33 21.81
N LEU A 301 0.82 -4.87 20.73
CA LEU A 301 0.36 -6.14 20.16
C LEU A 301 0.48 -7.27 21.19
N ASN A 302 -0.53 -8.14 21.24
CA ASN A 302 -0.54 -9.30 22.14
C ASN A 302 -1.05 -10.59 21.45
N GLY A 303 -1.30 -10.56 20.15
CA GLY A 303 -1.79 -11.69 19.35
C GLY A 303 -3.32 -11.82 19.36
N GLY A 304 -4.02 -11.16 20.30
CA GLY A 304 -5.46 -11.18 20.38
C GLY A 304 -6.11 -10.28 19.33
N LEU A 305 -7.06 -10.82 18.56
CA LEU A 305 -7.71 -10.14 17.43
C LEU A 305 -8.24 -8.74 17.77
N ILE A 306 -8.95 -8.59 18.89
CA ILE A 306 -9.58 -7.32 19.29
C ILE A 306 -8.51 -6.28 19.67
N ASN A 307 -7.56 -6.68 20.52
CA ASN A 307 -6.49 -5.80 20.96
C ASN A 307 -5.64 -5.34 19.78
N ASP A 308 -5.21 -6.29 18.95
CA ASP A 308 -4.33 -6.01 17.82
C ASP A 308 -5.04 -5.16 16.76
N PHE A 309 -6.34 -5.35 16.53
CA PHE A 309 -7.12 -4.47 15.66
C PHE A 309 -7.13 -3.03 16.18
N PHE A 310 -7.45 -2.82 17.46
CA PHE A 310 -7.42 -1.49 18.05
C PHE A 310 -6.02 -0.90 18.08
N TYR A 311 -4.98 -1.72 18.29
CA TYR A 311 -3.59 -1.28 18.24
C TYR A 311 -3.19 -0.85 16.82
N CYS A 312 -3.59 -1.59 15.79
CA CYS A 312 -3.35 -1.18 14.41
C CYS A 312 -4.09 0.13 14.08
N VAL A 313 -5.32 0.33 14.56
CA VAL A 313 -6.10 1.56 14.32
C VAL A 313 -5.56 2.76 15.09
N PHE A 314 -5.35 2.65 16.40
CA PHE A 314 -5.04 3.79 17.27
C PHE A 314 -3.56 3.89 17.66
N GLY A 315 -2.87 2.76 17.76
CA GLY A 315 -1.44 2.70 18.10
C GLY A 315 -0.52 2.96 16.90
N ILE A 316 -0.93 2.52 15.70
CA ILE A 316 -0.21 2.72 14.44
C ILE A 316 -0.94 3.76 13.58
N GLY A 317 -2.11 3.41 13.01
CA GLY A 317 -2.81 4.21 12.00
C GLY A 317 -3.06 5.66 12.42
N ALA A 318 -3.65 5.88 13.60
CA ALA A 318 -3.91 7.24 14.10
C ALA A 318 -2.63 8.04 14.35
N VAL A 319 -1.57 7.41 14.88
CA VAL A 319 -0.29 8.08 15.12
C VAL A 319 0.35 8.50 13.80
N GLU A 320 0.36 7.60 12.82
CA GLU A 320 0.96 7.89 11.52
C GLU A 320 0.16 8.92 10.72
N GLU A 321 -1.16 8.78 10.64
CA GLU A 321 -2.00 9.74 9.92
C GLU A 321 -1.99 11.12 10.59
N PHE A 322 -1.83 11.17 11.92
CA PHE A 322 -1.63 12.43 12.63
C PHE A 322 -0.31 13.10 12.21
N VAL A 323 0.76 12.33 12.09
CA VAL A 323 2.06 12.85 11.65
C VAL A 323 2.01 13.28 10.18
N LYS A 324 1.38 12.49 9.30
CA LYS A 324 1.28 12.76 7.86
C LYS A 324 0.42 13.98 7.53
N ILE A 325 -0.59 14.31 8.34
CA ILE A 325 -1.41 15.49 8.06
C ILE A 325 -0.73 16.81 8.42
N ILE A 326 0.30 16.81 9.28
CA ILE A 326 0.97 18.03 9.76
C ILE A 326 1.52 18.88 8.60
N PRO A 327 2.29 18.34 7.62
CA PRO A 327 2.76 19.14 6.48
C PRO A 327 1.65 19.84 5.69
N LEU A 328 0.51 19.17 5.45
CA LEU A 328 -0.66 19.82 4.82
C LEU A 328 -1.14 21.01 5.64
N LEU A 329 -1.32 20.83 6.96
CA LEU A 329 -1.79 21.90 7.84
C LEU A 329 -0.80 23.07 7.93
N LEU A 330 0.51 22.80 7.89
CA LEU A 330 1.54 23.84 7.82
C LEU A 330 1.45 24.60 6.50
N MET A 331 1.29 23.91 5.37
CA MET A 331 1.14 24.56 4.06
C MET A 331 -0.13 25.41 4.00
N LEU A 332 -1.25 24.93 4.54
CA LEU A 332 -2.50 25.69 4.67
C LEU A 332 -2.35 26.93 5.54
N ARG A 333 -1.56 26.85 6.62
CA ARG A 333 -1.42 27.94 7.59
C ARG A 333 -0.43 29.01 7.13
N PHE A 334 0.68 28.62 6.52
CA PHE A 334 1.82 29.50 6.29
C PHE A 334 2.03 29.88 4.82
N THR A 335 1.25 29.32 3.89
CA THR A 335 1.37 29.63 2.46
C THR A 335 0.00 29.90 1.84
N LYS A 336 0.02 30.49 0.63
CA LYS A 336 -1.16 30.64 -0.24
C LYS A 336 -1.17 29.63 -1.39
N ALA A 337 -0.39 28.55 -1.26
CA ALA A 337 -0.22 27.58 -2.33
C ALA A 337 -1.54 26.81 -2.55
N ILE A 338 -2.11 26.28 -1.46
CA ILE A 338 -3.41 25.62 -1.47
C ILE A 338 -4.53 26.63 -1.71
N ASN A 339 -5.01 26.68 -2.94
CA ASN A 339 -5.97 27.66 -3.42
C ASN A 339 -7.17 27.01 -4.14
N GLU A 340 -7.09 25.73 -4.52
CA GLU A 340 -8.20 24.94 -5.04
C GLU A 340 -8.43 23.63 -4.25
N PRO A 341 -9.59 22.95 -4.39
CA PRO A 341 -9.86 21.74 -3.61
C PRO A 341 -8.88 20.59 -3.90
N PHE A 342 -8.40 20.44 -5.14
CA PHE A 342 -7.49 19.35 -5.49
C PHE A 342 -6.15 19.45 -4.72
N ASP A 343 -5.67 20.68 -4.45
CA ASP A 343 -4.46 20.92 -3.67
C ASP A 343 -4.50 20.22 -2.31
N TYR A 344 -5.65 20.20 -1.62
CA TYR A 344 -5.75 19.50 -0.33
C TYR A 344 -5.37 18.02 -0.46
N ILE A 345 -5.84 17.36 -1.53
CA ILE A 345 -5.49 15.96 -1.83
C ILE A 345 -4.03 15.85 -2.27
N LEU A 346 -3.56 16.76 -3.12
CA LEU A 346 -2.18 16.81 -3.60
C LEU A 346 -1.20 16.89 -2.43
N TYR A 347 -1.33 17.90 -1.56
CA TYR A 347 -0.41 18.12 -0.43
C TYR A 347 -0.49 17.01 0.62
N ALA A 348 -1.67 16.46 0.90
CA ALA A 348 -1.80 15.29 1.77
C ALA A 348 -1.07 14.07 1.19
N SER A 349 -1.25 13.82 -0.11
CA SER A 349 -0.59 12.72 -0.81
C SER A 349 0.93 12.91 -0.89
N LEU A 350 1.42 14.14 -1.10
CA LEU A 350 2.84 14.46 -1.11
C LEU A 350 3.49 14.27 0.26
N SER A 351 2.80 14.64 1.33
CA SER A 351 3.24 14.37 2.70
C SER A 351 3.34 12.86 2.96
N ALA A 352 2.30 12.11 2.58
CA ALA A 352 2.25 10.66 2.68
C ALA A 352 3.35 9.98 1.84
N LEU A 353 3.69 10.51 0.66
CA LEU A 353 4.78 10.02 -0.17
C LEU A 353 6.17 10.25 0.45
N GLY A 354 6.38 11.40 1.08
CA GLY A 354 7.58 11.65 1.88
C GLY A 354 7.72 10.66 3.04
N PHE A 355 6.59 10.38 3.71
CA PHE A 355 6.55 9.39 4.78
C PHE A 355 6.88 7.98 4.27
N ALA A 356 6.19 7.54 3.22
CA ALA A 356 6.36 6.23 2.62
C ALA A 356 7.77 6.03 2.05
N PHE A 357 8.44 7.10 1.61
CA PHE A 357 9.84 7.05 1.18
C PHE A 357 10.75 6.65 2.35
N VAL A 358 10.64 7.30 3.52
CA VAL A 358 11.45 6.96 4.70
C VAL A 358 11.17 5.54 5.16
N GLU A 359 9.91 5.11 5.19
CA GLU A 359 9.59 3.72 5.47
C GLU A 359 10.24 2.77 4.46
N ASN A 360 10.11 3.04 3.16
CA ASN A 360 10.68 2.18 2.12
C ASN A 360 12.20 2.06 2.24
N LEU A 361 12.91 3.10 2.69
CA LEU A 361 14.35 3.00 2.99
C LEU A 361 14.65 2.01 4.12
N ILE A 362 13.74 1.88 5.10
CA ILE A 362 13.87 0.93 6.21
C ILE A 362 13.44 -0.48 5.75
N TYR A 363 12.42 -0.61 4.92
CA TYR A 363 11.91 -1.91 4.47
C TYR A 363 12.77 -2.58 3.40
N PHE A 364 13.37 -1.80 2.50
CA PHE A 364 14.21 -2.31 1.42
C PHE A 364 15.63 -2.60 1.91
N GLU A 365 15.75 -3.27 3.06
CA GLU A 365 17.03 -3.76 3.55
C GLU A 365 17.66 -4.70 2.54
N GLU A 366 18.96 -4.88 2.69
CA GLU A 366 19.82 -5.48 1.68
C GLU A 366 19.31 -6.83 1.14
N HIS A 367 18.64 -7.65 1.96
CA HIS A 367 18.20 -9.00 1.63
C HIS A 367 16.71 -9.08 1.23
N ARG A 368 15.99 -7.96 1.24
CA ARG A 368 14.53 -7.89 1.04
C ARG A 368 14.15 -7.08 -0.19
N LEU A 369 14.91 -7.21 -1.29
CA LEU A 369 14.59 -6.47 -2.52
C LEU A 369 13.31 -6.97 -3.21
N ASN A 370 12.88 -8.21 -2.94
CA ASN A 370 11.70 -8.85 -3.53
C ASN A 370 10.35 -8.23 -3.12
N ILE A 371 10.33 -7.32 -2.14
CA ILE A 371 9.08 -6.63 -1.71
C ILE A 371 8.89 -5.26 -2.38
N ILE A 372 9.82 -4.83 -3.23
CA ILE A 372 9.83 -3.48 -3.84
C ILE A 372 8.54 -3.21 -4.62
N HIS A 373 8.20 -4.06 -5.59
CA HIS A 373 7.00 -3.92 -6.40
C HIS A 373 5.73 -4.04 -5.55
N GLY A 374 5.71 -4.94 -4.57
CA GLY A 374 4.58 -5.12 -3.65
C GLY A 374 4.26 -3.81 -2.93
N ARG A 375 5.25 -3.20 -2.28
CA ARG A 375 5.08 -1.90 -1.60
C ARG A 375 4.71 -0.77 -2.55
N ALA A 376 5.25 -0.76 -3.78
CA ALA A 376 4.90 0.22 -4.81
C ALA A 376 3.42 0.15 -5.25
N LEU A 377 2.85 -1.05 -5.28
CA LEU A 377 1.49 -1.32 -5.73
C LEU A 377 0.45 -1.29 -4.60
N THR A 378 0.88 -1.45 -3.35
CA THR A 378 -0.04 -1.52 -2.20
C THR A 378 0.21 -0.41 -1.19
N ALA A 379 1.25 -0.52 -0.37
CA ALA A 379 1.50 0.34 0.78
C ALA A 379 1.57 1.82 0.43
N VAL A 380 2.29 2.19 -0.64
CA VAL A 380 2.42 3.58 -1.05
C VAL A 380 1.09 4.19 -1.50
N ILE A 381 0.25 3.39 -2.19
CA ILE A 381 -1.09 3.82 -2.60
C ILE A 381 -2.00 3.97 -1.37
N ALA A 382 -1.94 3.03 -0.43
CA ALA A 382 -2.71 3.07 0.80
C ALA A 382 -2.40 4.35 1.59
N HIS A 383 -1.11 4.68 1.80
CA HIS A 383 -0.73 5.93 2.48
C HIS A 383 -1.28 7.18 1.81
N MET A 384 -1.21 7.26 0.47
CA MET A 384 -1.79 8.40 -0.25
C MET A 384 -3.31 8.48 -0.09
N PHE A 385 -3.99 7.33 -0.14
CA PHE A 385 -5.43 7.25 0.07
C PHE A 385 -5.84 7.65 1.49
N ASP A 386 -5.21 7.07 2.51
CA ASP A 386 -5.57 7.27 3.92
C ASP A 386 -5.42 8.74 4.32
N SER A 387 -4.30 9.37 3.99
CA SER A 387 -4.10 10.80 4.24
C SER A 387 -5.05 11.68 3.40
N SER A 388 -5.45 11.23 2.20
CA SER A 388 -6.44 11.92 1.37
C SER A 388 -7.85 11.91 1.98
N ILE A 389 -8.19 10.94 2.83
CA ILE A 389 -9.49 10.92 3.53
C ILE A 389 -9.61 12.16 4.41
N ILE A 390 -8.56 12.48 5.18
CA ILE A 390 -8.55 13.67 6.05
C ILE A 390 -8.66 14.95 5.23
N ALA A 391 -7.86 15.05 4.16
CA ALA A 391 -7.90 16.17 3.22
C ALA A 391 -9.29 16.36 2.60
N TYR A 392 -9.96 15.26 2.23
CA TYR A 392 -11.31 15.33 1.68
C TYR A 392 -12.35 15.79 2.70
N GLY A 393 -12.18 15.46 3.98
CA GLY A 393 -12.98 16.03 5.06
C GLY A 393 -12.86 17.56 5.12
N LEU A 394 -11.65 18.10 4.96
CA LEU A 394 -11.41 19.56 4.88
C LEU A 394 -12.07 20.17 3.64
N ILE A 395 -11.98 19.51 2.49
CA ILE A 395 -12.65 19.92 1.25
C ILE A 395 -14.17 19.98 1.45
N LEU A 396 -14.79 18.91 1.95
CA LEU A 396 -16.24 18.85 2.16
C LEU A 396 -16.73 19.90 3.16
N ASN A 397 -15.92 20.20 4.18
CA ASN A 397 -16.26 21.26 5.12
C ASN A 397 -16.25 22.63 4.44
N LYS A 398 -15.18 22.94 3.69
CA LYS A 398 -14.98 24.26 3.06
C LYS A 398 -15.88 24.50 1.84
N TYR A 399 -16.14 23.49 1.00
CA TYR A 399 -16.77 23.66 -0.31
C TYR A 399 -18.20 23.08 -0.42
N LYS A 400 -18.64 22.25 0.53
CA LYS A 400 -19.96 21.58 0.44
C LYS A 400 -20.88 21.86 1.62
N THR A 401 -20.44 21.53 2.82
CA THR A 401 -21.32 21.36 4.00
C THR A 401 -21.27 22.52 4.98
N HIS A 402 -20.14 23.23 5.10
CA HIS A 402 -19.92 24.34 6.04
C HIS A 402 -20.34 24.02 7.50
N ARG A 403 -20.16 22.76 7.92
CA ARG A 403 -20.43 22.29 9.29
C ARG A 403 -19.28 22.65 10.24
N ASN A 404 -19.36 22.22 11.50
CA ASN A 404 -18.27 22.39 12.46
C ASN A 404 -16.96 21.76 11.91
N PRO A 405 -15.90 22.56 11.67
CA PRO A 405 -14.67 22.10 11.05
C PRO A 405 -13.91 21.09 11.93
N TYR A 406 -13.93 21.26 13.26
CA TYR A 406 -13.24 20.37 14.19
C TYR A 406 -13.89 18.98 14.24
N LEU A 407 -15.22 18.92 14.28
CA LEU A 407 -15.94 17.64 14.26
C LEU A 407 -15.77 16.92 12.91
N THR A 408 -15.77 17.68 11.81
CA THR A 408 -15.51 17.11 10.48
C THR A 408 -14.09 16.56 10.40
N PHE A 409 -13.10 17.31 10.87
CA PHE A 409 -11.71 16.83 10.93
C PHE A 409 -11.57 15.57 11.78
N ALA A 410 -12.13 15.56 13.00
CA ALA A 410 -12.06 14.40 13.90
C ALA A 410 -12.71 13.14 13.29
N LEU A 411 -13.85 13.29 12.61
CA LEU A 411 -14.51 12.17 11.92
C LEU A 411 -13.65 11.60 10.80
N PHE A 412 -13.13 12.45 9.91
CA PHE A 412 -12.33 11.99 8.77
C PHE A 412 -10.94 11.51 9.18
N PHE A 413 -10.39 12.05 10.27
CA PHE A 413 -9.19 11.52 10.92
C PHE A 413 -9.43 10.11 11.48
N LEU A 414 -10.56 9.87 12.14
CA LEU A 414 -10.92 8.53 12.62
C LEU A 414 -11.10 7.57 11.44
N LEU A 415 -11.75 7.99 10.35
CA LEU A 415 -11.91 7.17 9.15
C LEU A 415 -10.57 6.82 8.49
N ALA A 416 -9.63 7.77 8.41
CA ALA A 416 -8.28 7.52 7.94
C ALA A 416 -7.51 6.53 8.83
N SER A 417 -7.62 6.72 10.16
CA SER A 417 -7.01 5.83 11.15
C SER A 417 -7.55 4.40 11.05
N LEU A 418 -8.87 4.26 10.84
CA LEU A 418 -9.54 2.98 10.62
C LEU A 418 -9.11 2.32 9.30
N ALA A 419 -9.03 3.10 8.22
CA ALA A 419 -8.60 2.62 6.91
C ALA A 419 -7.16 2.07 6.95
N HIS A 420 -6.25 2.84 7.53
CA HIS A 420 -4.86 2.44 7.75
C HIS A 420 -4.78 1.21 8.66
N GLY A 421 -5.38 1.28 9.85
CA GLY A 421 -5.35 0.17 10.81
C GLY A 421 -5.98 -1.11 10.26
N PHE A 422 -6.98 -1.00 9.38
CA PHE A 422 -7.55 -2.15 8.68
C PHE A 422 -6.53 -2.78 7.73
N TYR A 423 -5.79 -1.99 6.95
CA TYR A 423 -4.73 -2.49 6.09
C TYR A 423 -3.66 -3.25 6.88
N ASP A 424 -3.19 -2.65 7.99
CA ASP A 424 -2.14 -3.22 8.84
C ASP A 424 -2.59 -4.46 9.61
N PHE A 425 -3.81 -4.49 10.13
CA PHE A 425 -4.29 -5.57 10.98
C PHE A 425 -4.21 -6.95 10.30
N TRP A 426 -4.65 -7.04 9.05
CA TRP A 426 -4.60 -8.27 8.26
C TRP A 426 -3.17 -8.64 7.84
N LEU A 427 -2.23 -7.70 7.86
CA LEU A 427 -0.83 -7.98 7.56
C LEU A 427 -0.05 -8.41 8.81
N ILE A 428 -0.36 -7.83 9.97
CA ILE A 428 0.43 -7.96 11.21
C ILE A 428 -0.06 -9.12 12.09
N ASN A 429 -1.36 -9.29 12.28
CA ASN A 429 -1.86 -10.33 13.19
C ASN A 429 -1.80 -11.71 12.52
N GLU A 430 -1.10 -12.66 13.15
CA GLU A 430 -0.84 -13.99 12.58
C GLU A 430 -2.13 -14.76 12.22
N THR A 431 -3.15 -14.69 13.09
CA THR A 431 -4.44 -15.37 12.83
C THR A 431 -5.18 -14.67 11.69
N ALA A 432 -5.22 -13.34 11.71
CA ALA A 432 -5.88 -12.54 10.67
C ALA A 432 -5.20 -12.69 9.30
N ASN A 433 -3.88 -12.86 9.26
CA ASN A 433 -3.09 -12.95 8.03
C ASN A 433 -3.55 -14.09 7.08
N THR A 434 -4.18 -15.13 7.62
CA THR A 434 -4.86 -16.17 6.84
C THR A 434 -5.94 -15.63 5.88
N PHE A 435 -6.49 -14.45 6.18
CA PHE A 435 -7.47 -13.73 5.37
C PHE A 435 -6.89 -12.47 4.69
N SER A 436 -5.58 -12.42 4.44
CA SER A 436 -4.88 -11.30 3.78
C SER A 436 -5.46 -10.88 2.41
N ILE A 437 -6.29 -11.73 1.77
CA ILE A 437 -7.12 -11.35 0.61
C ILE A 437 -8.02 -10.14 0.88
N LEU A 438 -8.47 -9.95 2.13
CA LEU A 438 -9.28 -8.80 2.54
C LEU A 438 -8.52 -7.48 2.39
N THR A 439 -7.21 -7.47 2.65
CA THR A 439 -6.35 -6.29 2.38
C THR A 439 -6.36 -5.93 0.91
N ILE A 440 -6.30 -6.92 0.02
CA ILE A 440 -6.33 -6.69 -1.44
C ILE A 440 -7.70 -6.14 -1.84
N LEU A 441 -8.81 -6.74 -1.38
CA LEU A 441 -10.17 -6.26 -1.70
C LEU A 441 -10.42 -4.84 -1.17
N PHE A 442 -9.90 -4.55 0.03
CA PHE A 442 -9.92 -3.21 0.61
C PHE A 442 -9.11 -2.22 -0.24
N LEU A 443 -7.89 -2.57 -0.65
CA LEU A 443 -7.06 -1.75 -1.53
C LEU A 443 -7.77 -1.48 -2.86
N LEU A 444 -8.35 -2.49 -3.51
CA LEU A 444 -9.11 -2.31 -4.75
C LEU A 444 -10.30 -1.36 -4.55
N SER A 445 -10.99 -1.47 -3.42
CA SER A 445 -12.10 -0.57 -3.06
C SER A 445 -11.63 0.86 -2.81
N SER A 446 -10.50 1.02 -2.10
CA SER A 446 -9.89 2.32 -1.81
C SER A 446 -9.54 3.10 -3.07
N LEU A 447 -9.08 2.41 -4.13
CA LEU A 447 -8.76 3.03 -5.41
C LEU A 447 -9.99 3.66 -6.08
N PHE A 448 -11.16 3.01 -6.01
CA PHE A 448 -12.41 3.58 -6.53
C PHE A 448 -12.86 4.79 -5.71
N VAL A 449 -12.79 4.70 -4.39
CA VAL A 449 -13.12 5.81 -3.50
C VAL A 449 -12.21 7.00 -3.78
N TRP A 450 -10.88 6.78 -3.84
CA TRP A 450 -9.90 7.83 -4.08
C TRP A 450 -10.09 8.54 -5.42
N ASN A 451 -10.47 7.79 -6.46
CA ASN A 451 -10.83 8.39 -7.75
C ASN A 451 -12.06 9.30 -7.64
N THR A 452 -13.09 8.90 -6.90
CA THR A 452 -14.22 9.80 -6.61
C THR A 452 -13.76 11.04 -5.84
N LEU A 453 -12.89 10.89 -4.83
CA LEU A 453 -12.41 12.04 -4.02
C LEU A 453 -11.71 13.07 -4.90
N LYS A 454 -10.76 12.62 -5.72
CA LYS A 454 -9.99 13.47 -6.65
C LYS A 454 -10.86 14.10 -7.73
N ASN A 455 -11.75 13.32 -8.35
CA ASN A 455 -12.66 13.83 -9.38
C ASN A 455 -13.58 14.91 -8.80
N ASN A 456 -14.13 14.68 -7.61
CA ASN A 456 -14.96 15.67 -6.92
C ASN A 456 -14.19 16.94 -6.55
N ALA A 457 -12.92 16.81 -6.16
CA ALA A 457 -12.07 17.95 -5.86
C ALA A 457 -11.80 18.78 -7.13
N LEU A 458 -11.42 18.14 -8.24
CA LEU A 458 -11.19 18.80 -9.52
C LEU A 458 -12.47 19.47 -10.08
N ASN A 459 -13.63 18.83 -9.92
CA ASN A 459 -14.92 19.39 -10.33
C ASN A 459 -15.26 20.71 -9.64
N HIS A 460 -14.70 20.96 -8.45
CA HIS A 460 -14.96 22.14 -7.64
C HIS A 460 -13.80 23.13 -7.63
N SER A 461 -12.83 22.98 -8.54
CA SER A 461 -11.79 23.99 -8.72
C SER A 461 -12.40 25.34 -9.10
N ASP A 462 -11.94 26.39 -8.43
CA ASP A 462 -12.27 27.78 -8.78
C ASP A 462 -11.65 28.16 -10.14
N PHE A 463 -10.61 27.43 -10.58
CA PHE A 463 -9.91 27.58 -11.85
C PHE A 463 -10.43 26.63 -12.94
N PHE A 464 -11.57 25.98 -12.72
CA PHE A 464 -12.14 25.01 -13.67
C PHE A 464 -12.24 25.60 -15.08
N ASP A 465 -11.59 24.93 -16.02
CA ASP A 465 -11.54 25.26 -17.44
C ASP A 465 -12.03 24.06 -18.26
N LYS A 466 -13.12 24.24 -19.00
CA LYS A 466 -13.74 23.18 -19.81
C LYS A 466 -12.84 22.66 -20.93
N ASP A 467 -11.90 23.48 -21.39
CA ASP A 467 -10.99 23.17 -22.50
C ASP A 467 -9.74 22.42 -21.99
N LYS A 468 -9.48 22.45 -20.67
CA LYS A 468 -8.43 21.67 -20.02
C LYS A 468 -8.98 20.35 -19.51
N GLN A 469 -8.78 19.29 -20.30
CA GLN A 469 -9.18 17.93 -19.93
C GLN A 469 -7.98 17.03 -19.67
N LEU A 470 -8.16 16.07 -18.76
CA LEU A 470 -7.18 15.02 -18.51
C LEU A 470 -7.19 13.99 -19.65
N ASP A 471 -6.02 13.75 -20.21
CA ASP A 471 -5.80 12.68 -21.18
C ASP A 471 -5.67 11.34 -20.45
N ASN A 472 -6.80 10.65 -20.32
CA ASN A 472 -6.90 9.36 -19.64
C ASN A 472 -5.94 8.30 -20.24
N GLU A 473 -5.66 8.35 -21.55
CA GLU A 473 -4.74 7.40 -22.19
C GLU A 473 -3.27 7.69 -21.86
N LYS A 474 -2.87 8.97 -21.83
CA LYS A 474 -1.53 9.36 -21.41
C LYS A 474 -1.28 9.08 -19.94
N LEU A 475 -2.26 9.33 -19.07
CA LEU A 475 -2.17 8.98 -17.64
C LEU A 475 -2.04 7.47 -17.44
N TYR A 476 -2.87 6.68 -18.14
CA TYR A 476 -2.77 5.22 -18.12
C TYR A 476 -1.37 4.75 -18.53
N SER A 477 -0.87 5.27 -19.65
CA SER A 477 0.44 4.89 -20.18
C SER A 477 1.56 5.27 -19.22
N TYR A 478 1.48 6.46 -18.63
CA TYR A 478 2.44 6.94 -17.65
C TYR A 478 2.51 6.01 -16.43
N LEU A 479 1.37 5.71 -15.78
CA LEU A 479 1.33 4.82 -14.63
C LEU A 479 1.82 3.42 -14.99
N LEU A 480 1.36 2.88 -16.11
CA LEU A 480 1.78 1.56 -16.58
C LEU A 480 3.30 1.48 -16.73
N TYR A 481 3.92 2.46 -17.42
CA TYR A 481 5.37 2.47 -17.62
C TYR A 481 6.14 2.64 -16.32
N CYS A 482 5.66 3.48 -15.39
CA CYS A 482 6.32 3.67 -14.11
C CYS A 482 6.27 2.39 -13.27
N LEU A 483 5.10 1.75 -13.15
CA LEU A 483 4.92 0.55 -12.34
C LEU A 483 5.65 -0.66 -12.95
N VAL A 484 5.61 -0.83 -14.27
CA VAL A 484 6.44 -1.83 -14.97
C VAL A 484 7.92 -1.51 -14.82
N GLY A 485 8.31 -0.24 -14.84
CA GLY A 485 9.68 0.22 -14.61
C GLY A 485 10.20 -0.12 -13.21
N VAL A 486 9.36 0.01 -12.17
CA VAL A 486 9.72 -0.40 -10.80
C VAL A 486 9.92 -1.92 -10.72
N LEU A 487 9.02 -2.71 -11.31
CA LEU A 487 9.17 -4.17 -11.37
C LEU A 487 10.42 -4.58 -12.15
N LEU A 488 10.72 -3.89 -13.25
CA LEU A 488 11.92 -4.13 -14.04
C LEU A 488 13.19 -3.76 -13.28
N PHE A 489 13.18 -2.65 -12.53
CA PHE A 489 14.29 -2.26 -11.67
C PHE A 489 14.55 -3.32 -10.60
N GLU A 490 13.50 -3.82 -9.95
CA GLU A 490 13.63 -4.93 -8.98
C GLU A 490 14.26 -6.17 -9.62
N TYR A 491 13.79 -6.55 -10.82
CA TYR A 491 14.37 -7.66 -11.58
C TYR A 491 15.86 -7.46 -11.88
N ILE A 492 16.24 -6.26 -12.33
CA ILE A 492 17.65 -5.88 -12.59
C ILE A 492 18.47 -5.95 -11.30
N ALA A 493 17.97 -5.40 -10.21
CA ALA A 493 18.63 -5.37 -8.92
C ALA A 493 18.89 -6.78 -8.40
N LEU A 494 17.88 -7.65 -8.43
CA LEU A 494 18.00 -9.06 -8.05
C LEU A 494 18.96 -9.82 -8.97
N SER A 495 18.95 -9.55 -10.27
CA SER A 495 19.83 -10.21 -11.24
C SER A 495 21.30 -9.86 -11.04
N LEU A 496 21.60 -8.57 -10.81
CA LEU A 496 22.95 -8.06 -10.58
C LEU A 496 23.49 -8.43 -9.22
N LYS A 497 22.60 -8.49 -8.22
CA LYS A 497 22.99 -8.79 -6.85
C LYS A 497 23.19 -10.29 -6.62
N PHE A 498 22.28 -11.11 -7.14
CA PHE A 498 22.27 -12.54 -6.92
C PHE A 498 22.56 -13.26 -8.22
N SER A 499 21.53 -13.53 -9.02
CA SER A 499 21.66 -14.11 -10.35
C SER A 499 20.39 -13.91 -11.16
N PRO A 500 20.46 -14.02 -12.50
CA PRO A 500 19.27 -14.02 -13.34
C PRO A 500 18.29 -15.15 -12.98
N SER A 501 18.79 -16.31 -12.55
CA SER A 501 17.95 -17.43 -12.12
C SER A 501 17.12 -17.08 -10.87
N ALA A 502 17.75 -16.47 -9.86
CA ALA A 502 17.05 -15.98 -8.67
C ALA A 502 16.00 -14.93 -9.03
N ALA A 503 16.36 -13.96 -9.89
CA ALA A 503 15.44 -12.94 -10.35
C ALA A 503 14.25 -13.51 -11.14
N ASN A 504 14.46 -14.56 -11.95
CA ASN A 504 13.39 -15.26 -12.67
C ASN A 504 12.40 -15.95 -11.73
N SER A 505 12.90 -16.57 -10.66
CA SER A 505 12.06 -17.21 -9.64
C SER A 505 11.15 -16.18 -8.95
N GLU A 506 11.73 -15.08 -8.48
CA GLU A 506 10.99 -13.98 -7.84
C GLU A 506 10.01 -13.29 -8.81
N LEU A 507 10.41 -13.09 -10.07
CA LEU A 507 9.51 -12.57 -11.11
C LEU A 507 8.32 -13.51 -11.34
N LEU A 508 8.54 -14.82 -11.42
CA LEU A 508 7.47 -15.80 -11.63
C LEU A 508 6.49 -15.79 -10.45
N ALA A 509 6.99 -15.72 -9.22
CA ALA A 509 6.15 -15.54 -8.03
C ALA A 509 5.31 -14.25 -8.13
N SER A 510 5.93 -13.15 -8.55
CA SER A 510 5.33 -11.82 -8.68
C SER A 510 4.31 -11.71 -9.83
N LEU A 511 4.48 -12.48 -10.91
CA LEU A 511 3.60 -12.42 -12.09
C LEU A 511 2.14 -12.77 -11.76
N THR A 512 1.92 -13.65 -10.79
CA THR A 512 0.58 -14.14 -10.40
C THR A 512 -0.28 -13.06 -9.74
N SER A 513 0.30 -12.18 -8.93
CA SER A 513 -0.41 -11.13 -8.16
C SER A 513 -0.12 -9.72 -8.68
N GLY A 514 1.13 -9.41 -9.06
CA GLY A 514 1.59 -8.08 -9.43
C GLY A 514 1.07 -7.59 -10.78
N THR A 515 1.04 -8.45 -11.81
CA THR A 515 0.63 -8.04 -13.17
C THR A 515 -0.81 -7.53 -13.19
N TYR A 516 -1.72 -8.24 -12.50
CA TYR A 516 -3.12 -7.84 -12.39
C TYR A 516 -3.25 -6.47 -11.71
N LEU A 517 -2.53 -6.26 -10.60
CA LEU A 517 -2.54 -5.00 -9.87
C LEU A 517 -2.01 -3.84 -10.71
N ILE A 518 -0.90 -4.02 -11.43
CA ILE A 518 -0.35 -2.99 -12.33
C ILE A 518 -1.41 -2.54 -13.35
N LEU A 519 -2.06 -3.48 -14.02
CA LEU A 519 -3.09 -3.17 -15.01
C LEU A 519 -4.33 -2.52 -14.38
N PHE A 520 -4.76 -3.03 -13.23
CA PHE A 520 -5.91 -2.53 -12.49
C PHE A 520 -5.67 -1.10 -12.01
N ILE A 521 -4.55 -0.84 -11.32
CA ILE A 521 -4.17 0.48 -10.79
C ILE A 521 -4.06 1.48 -11.93
N SER A 522 -3.32 1.13 -13.00
CA SER A 522 -3.15 2.01 -14.15
C SER A 522 -4.49 2.37 -14.80
N SER A 523 -5.38 1.39 -14.96
CA SER A 523 -6.72 1.58 -15.56
C SER A 523 -7.70 2.31 -14.65
N SER A 524 -7.63 2.05 -13.34
CA SER A 524 -8.54 2.66 -12.37
C SER A 524 -8.17 4.13 -12.17
N LEU A 525 -6.91 4.43 -11.83
CA LEU A 525 -6.47 5.77 -11.45
C LEU A 525 -6.35 6.75 -12.62
N SER A 526 -6.42 6.27 -13.86
CA SER A 526 -6.37 7.11 -15.06
C SER A 526 -7.73 7.54 -15.59
N LYS A 527 -8.84 7.16 -14.94
CA LYS A 527 -10.20 7.49 -15.42
C LYS A 527 -10.74 8.74 -14.76
N TYR A 528 -10.87 9.81 -15.54
CA TYR A 528 -11.49 11.06 -15.11
C TYR A 528 -12.70 11.39 -15.98
N ASN A 529 -13.71 11.98 -15.35
CA ASN A 529 -14.86 12.58 -16.00
C ASN A 529 -15.17 13.89 -15.26
N LEU A 530 -14.62 14.98 -15.78
CA LEU A 530 -14.60 16.28 -15.12
C LEU A 530 -15.84 17.07 -15.51
N VAL A 531 -16.56 17.51 -14.48
CA VAL A 531 -17.85 18.17 -14.63
C VAL A 531 -17.99 19.24 -13.55
N LYS A 532 -17.99 20.50 -13.98
CA LYS A 532 -17.97 21.64 -13.07
C LYS A 532 -19.11 21.56 -12.04
N GLY A 533 -18.77 21.69 -10.76
CA GLY A 533 -19.70 21.70 -9.63
C GLY A 533 -20.28 20.33 -9.24
N GLN A 534 -19.88 19.23 -9.90
CA GLN A 534 -20.47 17.92 -9.62
C GLN A 534 -19.80 17.24 -8.41
N TRP A 535 -20.61 16.88 -7.40
CA TRP A 535 -20.24 15.91 -6.36
C TRP A 535 -20.74 14.51 -6.75
N ALA A 536 -19.91 13.74 -7.46
CA ALA A 536 -20.21 12.35 -7.77
C ALA A 536 -20.32 11.52 -6.47
N PRO A 537 -21.29 10.59 -6.39
CA PRO A 537 -21.39 9.67 -5.26
C PRO A 537 -20.13 8.80 -5.17
N ILE A 538 -19.78 8.39 -3.95
CA ILE A 538 -18.68 7.44 -3.71
C ILE A 538 -19.05 6.13 -4.41
N LYS A 539 -18.21 5.75 -5.38
CA LYS A 539 -18.38 4.51 -6.14
C LYS A 539 -17.71 3.38 -5.40
N TYR A 540 -18.45 2.29 -5.20
CA TYR A 540 -17.92 1.02 -4.72
C TYR A 540 -17.88 0.01 -5.86
N TRP A 541 -17.22 -1.13 -5.66
CA TRP A 541 -17.11 -2.20 -6.63
C TRP A 541 -18.48 -2.60 -7.21
N GLY A 542 -18.69 -2.42 -8.51
CA GLY A 542 -19.94 -2.75 -9.20
C GLY A 542 -20.02 -2.16 -10.62
N LYS A 543 -20.75 -2.83 -11.53
CA LYS A 543 -21.02 -2.32 -12.88
C LYS A 543 -22.09 -1.21 -12.82
N GLU A 544 -21.69 0.01 -12.53
CA GLU A 544 -22.50 1.15 -12.97
C GLU A 544 -22.26 1.34 -14.47
N LYS A 545 -23.33 1.33 -15.27
CA LYS A 545 -23.24 1.72 -16.69
C LYS A 545 -22.67 3.13 -16.75
N ILE A 546 -21.47 3.27 -17.29
CA ILE A 546 -20.88 4.58 -17.58
C ILE A 546 -21.67 5.14 -18.76
N VAL A 547 -22.56 6.08 -18.49
CA VAL A 547 -23.34 6.77 -19.51
C VAL A 547 -22.57 8.03 -19.91
N ASN A 548 -22.15 8.12 -21.18
CA ASN A 548 -21.51 9.31 -21.71
C ASN A 548 -22.58 10.34 -22.09
N TYR A 549 -23.04 11.12 -21.12
CA TYR A 549 -24.05 12.17 -21.35
C TYR A 549 -23.53 13.30 -22.26
N ASP A 550 -22.22 13.51 -22.34
CA ASP A 550 -21.65 14.59 -23.15
C ASP A 550 -21.59 14.25 -24.65
N PHE A 551 -21.89 13.00 -25.03
CA PHE A 551 -21.90 12.54 -26.42
C PHE A 551 -22.82 13.36 -27.32
N ILE A 552 -23.92 13.91 -26.78
CA ILE A 552 -24.90 14.66 -27.56
C ILE A 552 -24.69 16.18 -27.53
N LEU A 553 -23.67 16.67 -26.81
CA LEU A 553 -23.35 18.10 -26.85
C LEU A 553 -23.04 18.53 -28.28
N GLU A 554 -23.39 19.78 -28.59
CA GLU A 554 -23.23 20.42 -29.90
C GLU A 554 -24.06 19.79 -31.05
N HIS A 555 -24.85 18.74 -30.80
CA HIS A 555 -25.71 18.16 -31.83
C HIS A 555 -27.01 18.95 -32.00
N GLN A 556 -27.48 19.00 -33.24
CA GLN A 556 -28.80 19.50 -33.61
C GLN A 556 -29.88 18.46 -33.29
N ILE A 557 -30.95 18.91 -32.64
CA ILE A 557 -32.08 18.08 -32.26
C ILE A 557 -33.38 18.68 -32.78
N SER A 558 -34.27 17.82 -33.27
CA SER A 558 -35.67 18.19 -33.55
C SER A 558 -36.54 17.87 -32.34
N LEU A 559 -37.41 18.82 -32.00
CA LEU A 559 -38.29 18.75 -30.85
C LEU A 559 -39.74 18.71 -31.32
N LYS A 560 -40.42 17.60 -31.02
CA LYS A 560 -41.83 17.39 -31.33
C LYS A 560 -42.64 17.32 -30.05
N ARG A 561 -43.90 17.74 -30.13
CA ARG A 561 -44.84 17.70 -29.01
C ARG A 561 -45.16 16.25 -28.64
N PHE A 562 -45.15 15.94 -27.33
CA PHE A 562 -45.71 14.70 -26.79
C PHE A 562 -46.92 14.96 -25.90
N THR A 563 -46.89 16.05 -25.11
CA THR A 563 -47.96 16.39 -24.16
C THR A 563 -48.66 17.67 -24.57
N ALA A 564 -49.95 17.77 -24.26
CA ALA A 564 -50.74 18.95 -24.58
C ALA A 564 -50.77 19.97 -23.43
N ASN A 565 -49.79 20.88 -23.40
CA ASN A 565 -49.78 22.05 -22.48
C ASN A 565 -49.73 23.35 -23.30
N GLU A 566 -50.43 24.39 -22.87
CA GLU A 566 -50.43 25.72 -23.52
C GLU A 566 -49.02 26.30 -23.63
N LEU A 567 -48.21 26.19 -22.58
CA LEU A 567 -46.82 26.68 -22.60
C LEU A 567 -45.93 25.89 -23.56
N THR A 568 -46.22 24.61 -23.79
CA THR A 568 -45.46 23.83 -24.79
C THR A 568 -45.82 24.19 -26.23
N LEU A 569 -47.01 24.74 -26.48
CA LEU A 569 -47.44 25.15 -27.83
C LEU A 569 -46.65 26.35 -28.35
N GLU A 570 -46.19 27.22 -27.45
CA GLU A 570 -45.41 28.40 -27.82
C GLU A 570 -43.99 28.03 -28.27
N TYR A 571 -43.42 26.96 -27.69
CA TYR A 571 -42.02 26.57 -27.91
C TYR A 571 -41.83 25.38 -28.85
N LEU A 572 -42.86 24.55 -29.08
CA LEU A 572 -42.78 23.30 -29.85
C LEU A 572 -43.89 23.23 -30.92
N PRO A 573 -43.62 22.68 -32.12
CA PRO A 573 -42.36 22.03 -32.54
C PRO A 573 -41.26 23.04 -32.87
N ASN A 574 -40.01 22.65 -32.64
CA ASN A 574 -38.85 23.49 -32.91
C ASN A 574 -37.61 22.65 -33.20
N VAL A 575 -36.55 23.28 -33.68
CA VAL A 575 -35.22 22.70 -33.85
C VAL A 575 -34.28 23.48 -32.94
N GLY A 576 -33.27 22.82 -32.39
CA GLY A 576 -32.32 23.48 -31.52
C GLY A 576 -31.05 22.67 -31.31
N LYS A 577 -30.03 23.36 -30.82
CA LYS A 577 -28.71 22.80 -30.55
C LYS A 577 -28.52 22.59 -29.05
N ILE A 578 -28.02 21.41 -28.66
CA ILE A 578 -27.66 21.16 -27.26
C ILE A 578 -26.38 21.93 -26.94
N GLU A 579 -26.51 23.04 -26.20
CA GLU A 579 -25.42 23.97 -25.88
C GLU A 579 -24.52 23.41 -24.77
N LYS A 580 -25.12 22.94 -23.68
CA LYS A 580 -24.36 22.45 -22.53
C LYS A 580 -25.19 21.52 -21.67
N ARG A 581 -24.50 20.68 -20.91
CA ARG A 581 -25.07 19.90 -19.81
C ARG A 581 -25.03 20.73 -18.52
N ILE A 582 -26.09 20.64 -17.73
CA ILE A 582 -26.18 21.26 -16.40
C ILE A 582 -26.54 20.20 -15.36
N PHE A 583 -26.25 20.46 -14.09
CA PHE A 583 -26.64 19.59 -12.99
C PHE A 583 -27.75 20.24 -12.21
N VAL A 584 -28.90 19.55 -12.11
CA VAL A 584 -30.07 20.06 -11.41
C VAL A 584 -30.44 19.05 -10.34
N SER A 585 -30.31 19.44 -9.07
CA SER A 585 -30.53 18.54 -7.92
C SER A 585 -29.69 17.24 -8.01
N ASP A 586 -28.41 17.37 -8.35
CA ASP A 586 -27.43 16.28 -8.52
C ASP A 586 -27.75 15.28 -9.67
N GLU A 587 -28.67 15.61 -10.56
CA GLU A 587 -29.01 14.78 -11.72
C GLU A 587 -28.18 15.17 -12.96
N PRO A 588 -27.47 14.22 -13.62
CA PRO A 588 -26.55 14.51 -14.72
C PRO A 588 -27.22 14.64 -16.09
N ASP A 589 -28.49 14.25 -16.23
CA ASP A 589 -29.16 14.07 -17.51
C ASP A 589 -29.96 15.29 -17.96
N TRP A 590 -29.51 16.49 -17.57
CA TRP A 590 -30.12 17.78 -17.87
C TRP A 590 -29.31 18.55 -18.92
N TYR A 591 -29.99 19.03 -19.96
CA TYR A 591 -29.37 19.67 -21.11
C TYR A 591 -30.02 21.02 -21.38
N VAL A 592 -29.20 22.06 -21.53
CA VAL A 592 -29.65 23.36 -22.05
C VAL A 592 -29.63 23.29 -23.56
N VAL A 593 -30.76 23.66 -24.18
CA VAL A 593 -30.93 23.65 -25.63
C VAL A 593 -31.21 25.06 -26.09
N GLN A 594 -30.40 25.53 -27.03
CA GLN A 594 -30.61 26.76 -27.77
C GLN A 594 -31.57 26.46 -28.93
N LEU A 595 -32.74 27.07 -28.92
CA LEU A 595 -33.72 26.96 -29.99
C LEU A 595 -33.35 27.85 -31.17
N GLU A 596 -33.68 27.42 -32.39
CA GLU A 596 -33.52 28.22 -33.60
C GLU A 596 -34.57 29.31 -33.71
N ASN A 597 -35.82 29.00 -33.37
CA ASN A 597 -36.91 29.98 -33.35
C ASN A 597 -37.19 30.43 -31.92
N SER A 598 -37.02 31.73 -31.65
CA SER A 598 -37.33 32.36 -30.37
C SER A 598 -38.83 32.61 -30.21
N THR A 599 -39.34 32.52 -28.99
CA THR A 599 -40.74 32.81 -28.63
C THR A 599 -40.94 34.27 -28.20
N GLN A 600 -42.17 34.68 -27.90
CA GLN A 600 -42.51 36.05 -27.44
C GLN A 600 -42.87 36.09 -25.95
N ASN A 601 -42.37 35.13 -25.16
CA ASN A 601 -42.71 34.99 -23.75
C ASN A 601 -41.98 36.04 -22.88
N THR A 602 -42.70 36.65 -21.93
CA THR A 602 -42.11 37.69 -21.05
C THR A 602 -41.62 37.15 -19.70
N GLN A 603 -41.96 35.91 -19.34
CA GLN A 603 -41.64 35.30 -18.04
C GLN A 603 -40.49 34.29 -18.10
N PHE A 604 -40.26 33.70 -19.27
CA PHE A 604 -39.26 32.66 -19.51
C PHE A 604 -38.32 33.05 -20.64
N GLU A 605 -37.13 32.45 -20.65
CA GLU A 605 -36.14 32.63 -21.71
C GLU A 605 -36.75 32.22 -23.06
N THR A 606 -36.62 33.09 -24.05
CA THR A 606 -37.37 32.96 -25.31
C THR A 606 -36.70 32.01 -26.30
N ASP A 607 -35.40 31.82 -26.18
CA ASP A 607 -34.55 31.07 -27.11
C ASP A 607 -33.83 29.89 -26.43
N LYS A 608 -33.98 29.71 -25.11
CA LYS A 608 -33.37 28.62 -24.35
C LYS A 608 -34.38 27.82 -23.55
N ILE A 609 -34.23 26.51 -23.60
CA ILE A 609 -35.01 25.56 -22.80
C ILE A 609 -34.10 24.57 -22.09
N VAL A 610 -34.69 23.79 -21.18
CA VAL A 610 -34.00 22.69 -20.53
C VAL A 610 -34.74 21.39 -20.74
N LEU A 611 -34.00 20.36 -21.15
CA LEU A 611 -34.51 19.01 -21.35
C LEU A 611 -33.89 18.07 -20.32
N ARG A 612 -34.67 17.09 -19.88
CA ARG A 612 -34.18 15.99 -19.07
C ARG A 612 -34.65 14.66 -19.60
N THR A 613 -33.81 13.63 -19.62
CA THR A 613 -34.28 12.28 -19.98
C THR A 613 -35.27 11.71 -18.94
N LYS A 614 -36.06 10.73 -19.37
CA LYS A 614 -37.04 10.07 -18.51
C LYS A 614 -36.37 9.20 -17.44
N ASP A 615 -35.34 8.45 -17.82
CA ASP A 615 -34.48 7.66 -16.95
C ASP A 615 -33.06 8.22 -17.03
N LYS A 616 -32.40 8.41 -15.88
CA LYS A 616 -31.02 8.88 -15.79
C LYS A 616 -30.02 8.00 -16.54
N HIS A 617 -30.35 6.75 -16.88
CA HIS A 617 -29.47 5.87 -17.66
C HIS A 617 -29.79 5.84 -19.16
N GLN A 618 -30.83 6.56 -19.60
CA GLN A 618 -31.21 6.67 -20.99
C GLN A 618 -30.40 7.77 -21.66
N LEU A 619 -29.83 7.48 -22.84
CA LEU A 619 -29.24 8.50 -23.70
C LEU A 619 -30.28 8.94 -24.74
N ILE A 620 -30.17 10.20 -25.16
CA ILE A 620 -30.76 10.63 -26.42
C ILE A 620 -29.85 10.06 -27.50
N GLU A 621 -30.30 9.00 -28.18
CA GLU A 621 -29.52 8.29 -29.19
C GLU A 621 -29.75 8.92 -30.58
N LYS A 622 -28.77 8.78 -31.47
CA LYS A 622 -28.91 9.19 -32.88
C LYS A 622 -30.02 8.37 -33.55
N ASP A 623 -30.79 9.01 -34.42
CA ASP A 623 -31.85 8.39 -35.23
C ASP A 623 -32.94 7.65 -34.42
N LYS A 624 -33.12 8.02 -33.16
CA LYS A 624 -34.10 7.40 -32.26
C LYS A 624 -34.89 8.45 -31.50
N GLU A 625 -36.20 8.46 -31.70
CA GLU A 625 -37.10 9.31 -30.93
C GLU A 625 -37.02 8.94 -29.43
N THR A 626 -36.65 9.92 -28.62
CA THR A 626 -36.50 9.80 -27.17
C THR A 626 -37.48 10.75 -26.47
N ILE A 627 -38.24 10.23 -25.50
CA ILE A 627 -39.14 11.07 -24.70
C ILE A 627 -38.35 11.74 -23.59
N VAL A 628 -38.41 13.07 -23.54
CA VAL A 628 -37.74 13.90 -22.54
C VAL A 628 -38.76 14.76 -21.78
N ALA A 629 -38.44 15.05 -20.53
CA ALA A 629 -39.12 16.07 -19.76
C ALA A 629 -38.66 17.45 -20.25
N PHE A 630 -39.64 18.31 -20.53
CA PHE A 630 -39.46 19.63 -21.10
C PHE A 630 -39.69 20.70 -20.03
N PHE A 631 -38.70 21.57 -19.84
CA PHE A 631 -38.70 22.62 -18.85
C PHE A 631 -38.42 23.98 -19.47
N LEU A 632 -39.12 25.00 -18.98
CA LEU A 632 -38.83 26.40 -19.28
C LEU A 632 -37.94 27.01 -18.20
N ILE A 633 -37.11 27.97 -18.61
CA ILE A 633 -36.15 28.67 -17.77
C ILE A 633 -36.76 30.04 -17.41
N PRO A 634 -37.12 30.30 -16.15
CA PRO A 634 -37.55 31.63 -15.74
C PRO A 634 -36.43 32.67 -15.95
N ASN A 635 -36.77 33.89 -16.41
CA ASN A 635 -35.79 34.96 -16.74
C ASN A 635 -34.87 35.38 -15.58
N ASN A 636 -35.23 35.04 -14.34
CA ASN A 636 -34.41 35.31 -13.15
C ASN A 636 -33.47 34.14 -12.78
N THR A 637 -33.44 33.06 -13.56
CA THR A 637 -32.64 31.87 -13.26
C THR A 637 -31.24 32.01 -13.81
N ASN A 638 -30.25 32.12 -12.91
CA ASN A 638 -28.85 32.11 -13.31
C ASN A 638 -28.36 30.67 -13.56
N LEU A 639 -28.27 30.28 -14.83
CA LEU A 639 -27.75 28.96 -15.25
C LEU A 639 -26.27 28.72 -14.92
N GLY A 640 -25.54 29.76 -14.48
CA GLY A 640 -24.17 29.65 -13.98
C GLY A 640 -24.06 29.28 -12.49
N ASP A 641 -25.18 29.22 -11.77
CA ASP A 641 -25.20 28.81 -10.37
C ASP A 641 -24.76 27.35 -10.22
N ALA A 642 -23.84 27.10 -9.28
CA ALA A 642 -23.35 25.76 -8.97
C ALA A 642 -24.40 24.88 -8.27
N LYS A 643 -25.50 25.45 -7.75
CA LYS A 643 -26.54 24.71 -6.98
C LYS A 643 -27.94 24.84 -7.55
N LEU A 644 -28.11 24.58 -8.85
CA LEU A 644 -29.43 24.52 -9.48
C LEU A 644 -30.29 23.39 -8.87
N LYS A 645 -31.54 23.71 -8.57
CA LYS A 645 -32.57 22.77 -8.10
C LYS A 645 -33.68 22.66 -9.12
N ARG A 646 -34.41 21.54 -9.13
CA ARG A 646 -35.56 21.35 -10.03
C ARG A 646 -36.59 22.47 -9.92
N THR A 647 -36.75 23.06 -8.75
CA THR A 647 -37.66 24.19 -8.49
C THR A 647 -37.26 25.49 -9.19
N ASN A 648 -36.02 25.60 -9.67
CA ASN A 648 -35.57 26.72 -10.48
C ASN A 648 -36.14 26.68 -11.91
N PHE A 649 -36.73 25.57 -12.33
CA PHE A 649 -37.26 25.38 -13.68
C PHE A 649 -38.76 25.10 -13.63
N LYS A 650 -39.49 25.51 -14.66
CA LYS A 650 -40.92 25.20 -14.79
C LYS A 650 -41.09 23.95 -15.64
N PHE A 651 -41.55 22.86 -15.03
CA PHE A 651 -41.93 21.66 -15.79
C PHE A 651 -43.19 21.95 -16.61
N CYS A 652 -43.10 21.77 -17.93
CA CYS A 652 -44.17 22.06 -18.88
C CYS A 652 -44.72 20.80 -19.55
N GLY A 653 -44.13 19.63 -19.30
CA GLY A 653 -44.62 18.34 -19.77
C GLY A 653 -43.50 17.52 -20.40
N TRP A 654 -43.88 16.62 -21.28
CA TRP A 654 -42.97 15.78 -22.06
C TRP A 654 -42.94 16.20 -23.54
N ALA A 655 -41.78 16.05 -24.15
CA ALA A 655 -41.53 16.25 -25.58
C ALA A 655 -40.82 15.02 -26.16
N LYS A 656 -40.89 14.86 -27.49
CA LYS A 656 -40.09 13.90 -28.24
C LYS A 656 -38.89 14.62 -28.83
N VAL A 657 -37.71 14.06 -28.64
CA VAL A 657 -36.44 14.54 -29.19
C VAL A 657 -35.94 13.52 -30.20
N GLU A 658 -35.48 13.99 -31.35
CA GLU A 658 -34.77 13.20 -32.35
C GLU A 658 -33.49 13.94 -32.76
N CYS A 659 -32.34 13.30 -32.66
CA CYS A 659 -31.04 13.90 -32.97
C CYS A 659 -30.74 13.71 -34.46
N ASN A 660 -30.59 14.81 -35.21
CA ASN A 660 -30.41 14.79 -36.67
C ASN A 660 -28.92 14.69 -37.08
N ASN A 661 -28.68 14.27 -38.32
CA ASN A 661 -27.38 13.78 -38.85
C ASN A 661 -26.27 14.82 -39.09
N GLU A 662 -26.50 16.11 -38.88
CA GLU A 662 -25.50 17.13 -39.24
C GLU A 662 -24.70 17.59 -38.01
N GLN A 663 -23.52 17.00 -37.83
CA GLN A 663 -22.42 17.74 -37.21
C GLN A 663 -22.03 18.84 -38.21
N ILE A 664 -22.35 20.09 -37.90
CA ILE A 664 -21.71 21.21 -38.59
C ILE A 664 -20.25 21.19 -38.18
N ILE A 665 -19.39 21.08 -39.19
CA ILE A 665 -17.91 21.08 -39.18
C ILE A 665 -17.35 22.21 -38.31
#